data_AF-A0A534Y3A0-F1
#
_entry.id   AF-A0A534Y3A0-F1
#
_cell.length_a   1.000
_cell.length_b   1.000
_cell.length_c   1.000
_cell.angle_alpha   90.00
_cell.angle_beta   90.00
_cell.angle_gamma   90.00
#
_symmetry.space_group_name_H-M   'P 1'
#
loop_
_entity.id
_entity.type
_entity.pdbx_description
1 polymer ?
#
loop_
_entity_poly.entity_id
_entity_poly.type
_entity_poly.pdbx_seq_one_letter_code
_entity_poly.pdbx_strand_id
1 'polypeptide(L)'
;ISKYKSEFLANMSHELRTPLNSLLILAKLLSDNKDSNLTDKQVEYAKTIYASGGDLLSLINEILDLSKVEAGKMQIEPRDIAISDLQEFIDRNFRPVAEQKGLDLSIEIEPEVPSHIRTDPQRLQQVLKNLLANAFKFTEEGSISVRVEVVKDRSFFEAPTLLSTGTVIGFHVKDTGIGIPKNKQKIIFEAFQQADGTTSRKYGGTGLGLSISREITRLLGGEIHVESDPGEGSLFTLYLPDRYIGLEEVDDDEQSPQQRQLQAPQQSRARSFAPKIRHAPPQQSREKRDDSRVDLLSQATPMPETAAQKQVDDDREHLREGDRVLLIIEDDVKFARIMVGMAREKGFKAVVATRGDTGLALANELMPAAITLDIQLPVVDGWAILDRLKRNPRTRHIPVHVISIVEKSQKGAAMGAFSYLEKPVSKEALEGAITHIAQFVDKKVKNLLVVEDDKPQADSIAELIGEGDDVKVTIARTGAEALAALETGGFDCVVLDLILGDMEGSKLLEEIKTQPRFQDLPVVVYTFKELSSKEEAKLKRYAESVVLKAGTGSPEKLLSDTALFLHRVDAKLPEKTRKILQGSRSEGDSISGRKVLVVDDDVRNIFALASVLESQGLEVVYAENGKDGIATLERNPDVDVVLMDVMMPEMDGYETMRAIRKDPNFKSLPIIAITAKALKEDREKCIVAGASDYLPKPVDPEKLIELIRLWAR
;
A
#
# COMPACT_ATOMS: atom_id res chain seq x y z
N ILE A 1 -14.48 34.14 -6.40
CA ILE A 1 -13.61 34.16 -5.19
C ILE A 1 -13.25 32.72 -4.77
N SER A 2 -14.23 31.80 -4.59
CA SER A 2 -13.96 30.39 -4.21
C SER A 2 -13.04 29.61 -5.17
N LYS A 3 -13.25 29.67 -6.49
CA LYS A 3 -12.42 28.95 -7.48
C LYS A 3 -10.94 29.37 -7.45
N TYR A 4 -10.69 30.68 -7.36
CA TYR A 4 -9.36 31.28 -7.28
C TYR A 4 -8.64 30.90 -5.96
N LYS A 5 -9.39 30.82 -4.86
CA LYS A 5 -8.87 30.41 -3.54
C LYS A 5 -8.44 28.93 -3.55
N SER A 6 -9.24 28.04 -4.15
CA SER A 6 -8.88 26.62 -4.29
C SER A 6 -7.71 26.37 -5.25
N GLU A 7 -7.66 27.07 -6.40
CA GLU A 7 -6.52 26.97 -7.34
C GLU A 7 -5.24 27.51 -6.70
N PHE A 8 -5.33 28.64 -5.99
CA PHE A 8 -4.22 29.18 -5.22
C PHE A 8 -3.71 28.22 -4.15
N LEU A 9 -4.61 27.58 -3.39
CA LEU A 9 -4.22 26.62 -2.35
C LEU A 9 -3.65 25.31 -2.93
N ALA A 10 -4.18 24.83 -4.06
CA ALA A 10 -3.60 23.69 -4.76
C ALA A 10 -2.19 24.00 -5.30
N ASN A 11 -1.97 25.20 -5.85
CA ASN A 11 -0.65 25.65 -6.29
C ASN A 11 0.29 25.86 -5.10
N MET A 12 -0.18 26.49 -4.00
CA MET A 12 0.64 26.66 -2.80
C MET A 12 1.00 25.34 -2.14
N SER A 13 0.11 24.35 -2.15
CA SER A 13 0.45 23.00 -1.73
C SER A 13 1.59 22.42 -2.54
N HIS A 14 1.60 22.66 -3.85
CA HIS A 14 2.66 22.18 -4.72
C HIS A 14 3.99 22.84 -4.34
N GLU A 15 4.01 24.17 -4.28
CA GLU A 15 5.18 24.97 -3.89
C GLU A 15 5.74 24.62 -2.50
N LEU A 16 4.90 24.12 -1.59
CA LEU A 16 5.32 23.69 -0.27
C LEU A 16 5.76 22.22 -0.24
N ARG A 17 5.13 21.34 -1.00
CA ARG A 17 5.47 19.90 -1.04
C ARG A 17 6.81 19.64 -1.72
N THR A 18 7.11 20.36 -2.79
CA THR A 18 8.34 20.20 -3.59
C THR A 18 9.62 20.36 -2.74
N PRO A 19 9.86 21.48 -2.03
CA PRO A 19 11.05 21.63 -1.17
C PRO A 19 11.02 20.68 0.03
N LEU A 20 9.84 20.35 0.55
CA LEU A 20 9.70 19.44 1.68
C LEU A 20 10.06 18.00 1.31
N ASN A 21 9.76 17.58 0.08
CA ASN A 21 10.12 16.27 -0.45
C ASN A 21 11.65 16.08 -0.46
N SER A 22 12.38 17.02 -1.05
CA SER A 22 13.86 17.01 -1.05
C SER A 22 14.43 16.89 0.36
N LEU A 23 13.88 17.68 1.30
CA LEU A 23 14.33 17.67 2.69
C LEU A 23 14.07 16.32 3.36
N LEU A 24 12.90 15.73 3.14
CA LEU A 24 12.53 14.43 3.71
C LEU A 24 13.39 13.29 3.17
N ILE A 25 13.67 13.27 1.86
CA ILE A 25 14.54 12.26 1.25
C ILE A 25 15.96 12.34 1.85
N LEU A 26 16.53 13.54 1.92
CA LEU A 26 17.87 13.75 2.49
C LEU A 26 17.92 13.42 3.99
N ALA A 27 16.91 13.82 4.76
CA ALA A 27 16.81 13.50 6.17
C ALA A 27 16.70 11.98 6.40
N LYS A 28 15.95 11.28 5.53
CA LYS A 28 15.85 9.82 5.56
C LYS A 28 17.18 9.14 5.26
N LEU A 29 17.88 9.57 4.20
CA LEU A 29 19.22 9.07 3.87
C LEU A 29 20.22 9.23 5.03
N LEU A 30 20.24 10.41 5.66
CA LEU A 30 21.08 10.66 6.84
C LEU A 30 20.66 9.78 8.03
N SER A 31 19.35 9.57 8.23
CA SER A 31 18.85 8.73 9.32
C SER A 31 19.17 7.24 9.16
N ASP A 32 19.32 6.78 7.91
CA ASP A 32 19.66 5.39 7.60
C ASP A 32 21.16 5.11 7.78
N ASN A 33 22.01 6.15 7.74
CA ASN A 33 23.44 6.09 8.06
C ASN A 33 24.20 4.91 7.41
N LYS A 34 23.95 4.64 6.13
CA LYS A 34 24.49 3.45 5.42
C LYS A 34 26.02 3.35 5.46
N ASP A 35 26.72 4.49 5.39
CA ASP A 35 28.18 4.55 5.43
C ASP A 35 28.76 4.47 6.86
N SER A 36 27.90 4.39 7.88
CA SER A 36 28.28 4.35 9.31
C SER A 36 29.22 5.49 9.72
N ASN A 37 29.04 6.68 9.15
CA ASN A 37 29.91 7.84 9.35
C ASN A 37 29.30 8.91 10.27
N LEU A 38 28.01 8.79 10.62
CA LEU A 38 27.34 9.64 11.60
C LEU A 38 27.35 9.01 13.00
N THR A 39 27.49 9.85 14.02
CA THR A 39 27.29 9.47 15.43
C THR A 39 25.81 9.20 15.71
N ASP A 40 25.50 8.40 16.74
CA ASP A 40 24.12 8.10 17.15
C ASP A 40 23.27 9.36 17.36
N LYS A 41 23.87 10.41 17.93
CA LYS A 41 23.21 11.70 18.16
C LYS A 41 22.88 12.44 16.85
N GLN A 42 23.74 12.32 15.84
CA GLN A 42 23.49 12.90 14.52
C GLN A 42 22.40 12.12 13.76
N VAL A 43 22.36 10.79 13.91
CA VAL A 43 21.27 9.95 13.40
C VAL A 43 19.94 10.32 14.05
N GLU A 44 19.93 10.56 15.37
CA GLU A 44 18.74 11.03 16.09
C GLU A 44 18.26 12.41 15.60
N TYR A 45 19.18 13.33 15.31
CA TYR A 45 18.84 14.61 14.69
C TYR A 45 18.18 14.43 13.32
N ALA A 46 18.72 13.55 12.48
CA ALA A 46 18.14 13.25 11.17
C ALA A 46 16.73 12.62 11.28
N LYS A 47 16.53 11.68 12.22
CA LYS A 47 15.20 11.11 12.52
C LYS A 47 14.21 12.17 12.99
N THR A 48 14.66 13.10 13.83
CA THR A 48 13.83 14.22 14.31
C THR A 48 13.42 15.17 13.19
N ILE A 49 14.35 15.50 12.29
CA ILE A 49 14.09 16.32 11.09
C ILE A 49 13.07 15.61 10.17
N TYR A 50 13.24 14.31 9.95
CA TYR A 50 12.33 13.50 9.14
C TYR A 50 10.91 13.48 9.72
N ALA A 51 10.78 13.19 11.02
CA ALA A 51 9.49 13.18 11.72
C ALA A 51 8.80 14.56 11.66
N SER A 52 9.55 15.63 11.96
CA SER A 52 9.02 17.01 11.91
C SER A 52 8.59 17.43 10.51
N GLY A 53 9.30 16.99 9.47
CA GLY A 53 8.92 17.23 8.08
C GLY A 53 7.65 16.48 7.69
N GLY A 54 7.48 15.25 8.18
CA GLY A 54 6.25 14.47 8.01
C GLY A 54 5.04 15.15 8.66
N ASP A 55 5.20 15.67 9.87
CA ASP A 55 4.15 16.42 10.58
C ASP A 55 3.74 17.68 9.79
N LEU A 56 4.71 18.42 9.25
CA LEU A 56 4.43 19.59 8.41
C LEU A 56 3.66 19.22 7.15
N LEU A 57 3.98 18.09 6.52
CA LEU A 57 3.27 17.60 5.36
C LEU A 57 1.81 17.24 5.70
N SER A 58 1.58 16.60 6.85
CA SER A 58 0.23 16.31 7.35
C SER A 58 -0.57 17.59 7.53
N LEU A 59 0.02 18.61 8.14
CA LEU A 59 -0.59 19.92 8.34
C LEU A 59 -0.99 20.59 7.01
N ILE A 60 -0.10 20.54 6.01
CA ILE A 60 -0.40 21.06 4.66
C ILE A 60 -1.59 20.31 4.06
N ASN A 61 -1.64 18.98 4.20
CA ASN A 61 -2.74 18.15 3.70
C ASN A 61 -4.07 18.50 4.38
N GLU A 62 -4.06 18.68 5.71
CA GLU A 62 -5.23 19.10 6.50
C GLU A 62 -5.78 20.45 6.02
N ILE A 63 -4.92 21.45 5.78
CA ILE A 63 -5.34 22.75 5.26
C ILE A 63 -6.00 22.63 3.88
N LEU A 64 -5.51 21.75 3.03
CA LEU A 64 -6.06 21.54 1.70
C LEU A 64 -7.40 20.82 1.72
N ASP A 65 -7.53 19.83 2.59
CA ASP A 65 -8.80 19.14 2.79
C ASP A 65 -9.86 20.12 3.29
N LEU A 66 -9.54 20.94 4.31
CA LEU A 66 -10.42 22.02 4.76
C LEU A 66 -10.84 22.95 3.60
N SER A 67 -9.87 23.35 2.79
CA SER A 67 -10.10 24.24 1.64
C SER A 67 -10.97 23.62 0.55
N LYS A 68 -10.87 22.31 0.32
CA LYS A 68 -11.70 21.57 -0.65
C LYS A 68 -13.13 21.44 -0.13
N VAL A 69 -13.29 21.21 1.16
CA VAL A 69 -14.60 21.15 1.81
C VAL A 69 -15.30 22.51 1.71
N GLU A 70 -14.66 23.60 2.13
CA GLU A 70 -15.22 24.96 2.06
C GLU A 70 -15.59 25.38 0.63
N ALA A 71 -14.87 24.86 -0.36
CA ALA A 71 -15.12 25.14 -1.77
C ALA A 71 -16.21 24.25 -2.39
N GLY A 72 -16.78 23.29 -1.64
CA GLY A 72 -17.75 22.31 -2.14
C GLY A 72 -17.18 21.36 -3.21
N LYS A 73 -15.85 21.19 -3.25
CA LYS A 73 -15.16 20.37 -4.27
C LYS A 73 -14.82 18.97 -3.77
N MET A 74 -15.13 18.66 -2.52
CA MET A 74 -14.91 17.34 -1.96
C MET A 74 -16.02 16.41 -2.42
N GLN A 75 -15.67 15.38 -3.18
CA GLN A 75 -16.62 14.36 -3.62
C GLN A 75 -16.80 13.31 -2.53
N ILE A 76 -18.04 12.89 -2.31
CA ILE A 76 -18.44 11.81 -1.41
C ILE A 76 -18.74 10.58 -2.26
N GLU A 77 -18.12 9.45 -1.94
CA GLU A 77 -18.33 8.17 -2.63
C GLU A 77 -19.06 7.19 -1.70
N PRO A 78 -20.40 7.27 -1.58
CA PRO A 78 -21.16 6.41 -0.67
C PRO A 78 -21.18 4.96 -1.16
N ARG A 79 -20.86 4.04 -0.26
CA ARG A 79 -20.87 2.58 -0.48
C ARG A 79 -21.47 1.89 0.75
N ASP A 80 -21.95 0.67 0.57
CA ASP A 80 -22.42 -0.14 1.68
C ASP A 80 -21.20 -0.69 2.43
N ILE A 81 -21.13 -0.42 3.73
CA ILE A 81 -20.01 -0.82 4.61
C ILE A 81 -20.56 -1.60 5.80
N ALA A 82 -19.84 -2.62 6.25
CA ALA A 82 -20.23 -3.36 7.44
C ALA A 82 -19.75 -2.62 8.71
N ILE A 83 -20.59 -2.58 9.74
CA ILE A 83 -20.19 -1.98 11.04
C ILE A 83 -19.05 -2.77 11.70
N SER A 84 -18.95 -4.07 11.40
CA SER A 84 -17.82 -4.92 11.82
C SER A 84 -16.47 -4.43 11.26
N ASP A 85 -16.44 -3.98 10.00
CA ASP A 85 -15.21 -3.48 9.37
C ASP A 85 -14.73 -2.20 10.06
N LEU A 86 -15.66 -1.40 10.57
CA LEU A 86 -15.35 -0.21 11.34
C LEU A 86 -14.81 -0.55 12.73
N GLN A 87 -15.39 -1.55 13.40
CA GLN A 87 -14.88 -2.07 14.66
C GLN A 87 -13.44 -2.58 14.48
N GLU A 88 -13.19 -3.38 13.45
CA GLU A 88 -11.86 -3.90 13.13
C GLU A 88 -10.87 -2.77 12.81
N PHE A 89 -11.31 -1.77 12.04
CA PHE A 89 -10.51 -0.57 11.77
C PHE A 89 -10.09 0.16 13.05
N ILE A 90 -11.00 0.36 13.99
CA ILE A 90 -10.69 1.02 15.27
C ILE A 90 -9.72 0.16 16.07
N ASP A 91 -10.00 -1.14 16.18
CA ASP A 91 -9.19 -2.09 16.95
C ASP A 91 -7.75 -2.12 16.43
N ARG A 92 -7.57 -2.33 15.12
CA ARG A 92 -6.26 -2.41 14.47
C ARG A 92 -5.43 -1.14 14.62
N ASN A 93 -6.05 0.05 14.55
CA ASN A 93 -5.32 1.32 14.60
C ASN A 93 -5.03 1.79 16.02
N PHE A 94 -5.89 1.48 17.00
CA PHE A 94 -5.85 2.13 18.32
C PHE A 94 -5.63 1.17 19.50
N ARG A 95 -5.87 -0.14 19.36
CA ARG A 95 -5.53 -1.11 20.42
C ARG A 95 -4.01 -1.12 20.71
N PRO A 96 -3.10 -1.12 19.73
CA PRO A 96 -1.66 -1.03 20.01
C PRO A 96 -1.27 0.28 20.71
N VAL A 97 -1.94 1.39 20.39
CA VAL A 97 -1.71 2.69 21.03
C VAL A 97 -2.17 2.67 22.49
N ALA A 98 -3.30 2.02 22.76
CA ALA A 98 -3.82 1.82 24.10
C ALA A 98 -2.87 0.99 24.96
N GLU A 99 -2.41 -0.14 24.42
CA GLU A 99 -1.44 -1.02 25.09
C GLU A 99 -0.11 -0.32 25.35
N GLN A 100 0.41 0.45 24.38
CA GLN A 100 1.64 1.22 24.54
C GLN A 100 1.54 2.28 25.64
N LYS A 101 0.36 2.90 25.78
CA LYS A 101 0.09 3.94 26.79
C LYS A 101 -0.41 3.38 28.13
N GLY A 102 -0.72 2.10 28.22
CA GLY A 102 -1.34 1.50 29.40
C GLY A 102 -2.77 1.98 29.66
N LEU A 103 -3.52 2.30 28.60
CA LEU A 103 -4.93 2.73 28.66
C LEU A 103 -5.85 1.57 28.29
N ASP A 104 -7.02 1.50 28.92
CA ASP A 104 -8.05 0.53 28.55
C ASP A 104 -8.84 1.02 27.32
N LEU A 105 -9.03 0.15 26.31
CA LEU A 105 -9.86 0.43 25.14
C LEU A 105 -11.02 -0.58 25.05
N SER A 106 -12.26 -0.09 25.16
CA SER A 106 -13.47 -0.88 24.91
C SER A 106 -14.20 -0.41 23.66
N ILE A 107 -14.76 -1.36 22.90
CA ILE A 107 -15.55 -1.10 21.70
C ILE A 107 -16.84 -1.91 21.81
N GLU A 108 -17.98 -1.23 21.86
CA GLU A 108 -19.30 -1.82 22.05
C GLU A 108 -20.22 -1.41 20.89
N ILE A 109 -20.89 -2.37 20.27
CA ILE A 109 -21.91 -2.13 19.24
C ILE A 109 -23.23 -2.67 19.77
N GLU A 110 -24.26 -1.83 19.78
CA GLU A 110 -25.56 -2.25 20.27
C GLU A 110 -26.28 -3.20 19.30
N PRO A 111 -27.08 -4.16 19.79
CA PRO A 111 -27.79 -5.12 18.94
C PRO A 111 -28.78 -4.50 17.95
N GLU A 112 -29.27 -3.29 18.24
CA GLU A 112 -30.22 -2.57 17.37
C GLU A 112 -29.53 -1.93 16.15
N VAL A 113 -28.19 -1.85 16.13
CA VAL A 113 -27.42 -1.24 15.04
C VAL A 113 -27.48 -2.13 13.77
N PRO A 114 -27.81 -1.56 12.59
CA PRO A 114 -27.77 -2.30 11.33
C PRO A 114 -26.39 -2.89 11.06
N SER A 115 -26.35 -4.11 10.52
CA SER A 115 -25.07 -4.75 10.15
C SER A 115 -24.30 -3.97 9.09
N HIS A 116 -25.01 -3.21 8.26
CA HIS A 116 -24.44 -2.38 7.20
C HIS A 116 -25.04 -0.98 7.21
N ILE A 117 -24.22 0.02 6.88
CA ILE A 117 -24.64 1.39 6.60
C ILE A 117 -24.11 1.83 5.24
N ARG A 118 -24.80 2.76 4.58
CA ARG A 118 -24.37 3.29 3.28
C ARG A 118 -23.80 4.68 3.46
N THR A 119 -22.48 4.81 3.44
CA THR A 119 -21.76 6.08 3.63
C THR A 119 -20.41 6.04 2.92
N ASP A 120 -19.62 7.10 2.98
CA ASP A 120 -18.24 7.09 2.46
C ASP A 120 -17.27 6.55 3.54
N PRO A 121 -16.69 5.34 3.36
CA PRO A 121 -15.84 4.72 4.36
C PRO A 121 -14.59 5.55 4.68
N GLN A 122 -13.97 6.18 3.68
CA GLN A 122 -12.73 6.94 3.89
C GLN A 122 -13.00 8.16 4.76
N ARG A 123 -14.13 8.84 4.54
CA ARG A 123 -14.53 10.02 5.30
C ARG A 123 -14.96 9.69 6.72
N LEU A 124 -15.75 8.63 6.88
CA LEU A 124 -16.11 8.14 8.21
C LEU A 124 -14.87 7.76 9.04
N GLN A 125 -13.96 6.97 8.45
CA GLN A 125 -12.71 6.58 9.11
C GLN A 125 -11.83 7.79 9.44
N GLN A 126 -11.79 8.81 8.59
CA GLN A 126 -11.04 10.05 8.83
C GLN A 126 -11.55 10.79 10.08
N VAL A 127 -12.88 10.94 10.22
CA VAL A 127 -13.50 11.57 11.39
C VAL A 127 -13.20 10.77 12.66
N LEU A 128 -13.46 9.46 12.64
CA LEU A 128 -13.28 8.60 13.81
C LEU A 128 -11.81 8.51 14.24
N LYS A 129 -10.88 8.41 13.28
CA LYS A 129 -9.44 8.44 13.55
C LYS A 129 -9.05 9.73 14.27
N ASN A 130 -9.58 10.88 13.87
CA ASN A 130 -9.28 12.16 14.51
C ASN A 130 -9.88 12.26 15.92
N LEU A 131 -11.13 11.81 16.13
CA LEU A 131 -11.75 11.78 17.46
C LEU A 131 -10.96 10.88 18.42
N LEU A 132 -10.62 9.66 17.99
CA LEU A 132 -9.85 8.71 18.79
C LEU A 132 -8.42 9.19 19.05
N ALA A 133 -7.73 9.74 18.05
CA ALA A 133 -6.40 10.30 18.24
C ALA A 133 -6.38 11.40 19.31
N ASN A 134 -7.42 12.24 19.36
CA ASN A 134 -7.57 13.24 20.42
C ASN A 134 -7.83 12.57 21.78
N ALA A 135 -8.73 11.59 21.87
CA ALA A 135 -8.98 10.84 23.10
C ALA A 135 -7.67 10.24 23.68
N PHE A 136 -6.89 9.55 22.86
CA PHE A 136 -5.59 8.97 23.25
C PHE A 136 -4.54 10.03 23.58
N LYS A 137 -4.59 11.19 22.94
CA LYS A 137 -3.63 12.27 23.16
C LYS A 137 -3.86 12.97 24.50
N PHE A 138 -5.11 13.13 24.92
CA PHE A 138 -5.51 13.90 26.11
C PHE A 138 -5.86 13.04 27.34
N THR A 139 -5.75 11.71 27.21
CA THR A 139 -5.85 10.76 28.32
C THR A 139 -4.46 10.22 28.64
N GLU A 140 -3.96 10.50 29.85
CA GLU A 140 -2.68 9.99 30.33
C GLU A 140 -2.85 8.66 31.06
N GLU A 141 -3.90 8.54 31.88
CA GLU A 141 -4.29 7.33 32.61
C GLU A 141 -5.81 7.12 32.51
N GLY A 142 -6.28 5.88 32.56
CA GLY A 142 -7.70 5.53 32.52
C GLY A 142 -8.11 4.76 31.27
N SER A 143 -9.30 5.07 30.76
CA SER A 143 -9.94 4.31 29.68
C SER A 143 -10.50 5.21 28.59
N ILE A 144 -10.57 4.65 27.38
CA ILE A 144 -11.28 5.17 26.22
C ILE A 144 -12.30 4.12 25.79
N SER A 145 -13.55 4.53 25.58
CA SER A 145 -14.62 3.64 25.16
C SER A 145 -15.27 4.16 23.89
N VAL A 146 -15.45 3.26 22.91
CA VAL A 146 -16.23 3.51 21.70
C VAL A 146 -17.54 2.76 21.80
N ARG A 147 -18.68 3.46 21.69
CA ARG A 147 -20.01 2.84 21.63
C ARG A 147 -20.73 3.24 20.36
N VAL A 148 -21.34 2.28 19.68
CA VAL A 148 -22.17 2.51 18.49
C VAL A 148 -23.61 2.12 18.80
N GLU A 149 -24.54 3.06 18.66
CA GLU A 149 -25.97 2.83 18.97
C GLU A 149 -26.90 3.43 17.91
N VAL A 150 -28.16 2.97 17.91
CA VAL A 150 -29.25 3.61 17.16
C VAL A 150 -29.87 4.69 18.02
N VAL A 151 -29.89 5.91 17.51
CA VAL A 151 -30.41 7.07 18.26
C VAL A 151 -31.94 7.08 18.23
N LYS A 152 -32.53 7.00 19.42
CA LYS A 152 -33.99 6.95 19.62
C LYS A 152 -34.62 8.34 19.70
N ASP A 153 -33.99 9.26 20.42
CA ASP A 153 -34.42 10.66 20.50
C ASP A 153 -33.74 11.49 19.43
N ARG A 154 -34.53 12.14 18.56
CA ARG A 154 -34.02 12.97 17.46
C ARG A 154 -34.35 14.44 17.62
N SER A 155 -34.94 14.82 18.76
CA SER A 155 -35.44 16.18 19.01
C SER A 155 -34.35 17.25 19.14
N PHE A 156 -33.09 16.82 19.31
CA PHE A 156 -31.94 17.70 19.51
C PHE A 156 -31.07 17.90 18.27
N PHE A 157 -31.40 17.26 17.12
CA PHE A 157 -30.66 17.47 15.88
C PHE A 157 -31.08 18.76 15.18
N GLU A 158 -30.11 19.48 14.63
CA GLU A 158 -30.33 20.69 13.81
C GLU A 158 -30.30 20.36 12.30
N ALA A 159 -29.65 19.27 11.92
CA ALA A 159 -29.46 18.83 10.54
C ALA A 159 -30.76 18.22 9.98
N PRO A 160 -31.32 18.78 8.90
CA PRO A 160 -32.56 18.28 8.30
C PRO A 160 -32.48 16.80 7.89
N THR A 161 -31.31 16.36 7.45
CA THR A 161 -31.02 14.96 7.07
C THR A 161 -31.17 13.99 8.25
N LEU A 162 -30.80 14.38 9.47
CA LEU A 162 -30.96 13.52 10.65
C LEU A 162 -32.41 13.49 11.17
N LEU A 163 -33.20 14.52 10.84
CA LEU A 163 -34.62 14.61 11.18
C LEU A 163 -35.51 13.83 10.18
N SER A 164 -35.14 13.78 8.90
CA SER A 164 -35.92 13.16 7.83
C SER A 164 -35.59 11.69 7.53
N THR A 165 -34.49 11.16 8.07
CA THR A 165 -34.01 9.80 7.78
C THR A 165 -34.67 8.71 8.62
N GLY A 166 -34.65 7.46 8.14
CA GLY A 166 -35.25 6.32 8.84
C GLY A 166 -34.52 5.91 10.11
N THR A 167 -33.18 5.83 10.07
CA THR A 167 -32.34 5.41 11.19
C THR A 167 -31.14 6.34 11.33
N VAL A 168 -30.82 6.75 12.56
CA VAL A 168 -29.63 7.55 12.88
C VAL A 168 -28.71 6.71 13.76
N ILE A 169 -27.43 6.67 13.41
CA ILE A 169 -26.39 5.94 14.12
C ILE A 169 -25.51 6.94 14.88
N GLY A 170 -25.34 6.72 16.18
CA GLY A 170 -24.43 7.47 17.04
C GLY A 170 -23.14 6.71 17.28
N PHE A 171 -22.00 7.31 16.93
CA PHE A 171 -20.66 6.83 17.25
C PHE A 171 -20.10 7.67 18.40
N HIS A 172 -20.13 7.09 19.60
CA HIS A 172 -19.71 7.72 20.85
C HIS A 172 -18.25 7.38 21.12
N VAL A 173 -17.38 8.38 21.21
CA VAL A 173 -15.98 8.25 21.63
C VAL A 173 -15.85 8.96 22.97
N LYS A 174 -15.75 8.19 24.04
CA LYS A 174 -15.61 8.69 25.40
C LYS A 174 -14.20 8.45 25.92
N ASP A 175 -13.61 9.48 26.50
CA ASP A 175 -12.34 9.43 27.22
C ASP A 175 -12.51 9.83 28.68
N THR A 176 -11.53 9.47 29.52
CA THR A 176 -11.45 9.81 30.95
C THR A 176 -10.33 10.82 31.22
N GLY A 177 -9.93 11.57 30.19
CA GLY A 177 -8.82 12.50 30.22
C GLY A 177 -9.14 13.83 30.89
N ILE A 178 -8.40 14.87 30.51
CA ILE A 178 -8.44 16.19 31.16
C ILE A 178 -9.80 16.93 31.07
N GLY A 179 -10.66 16.54 30.12
CA GLY A 179 -11.91 17.23 29.83
C GLY A 179 -11.75 18.66 29.28
N ILE A 180 -12.86 19.27 28.88
CA ILE A 180 -12.91 20.54 28.16
C ILE A 180 -13.90 21.49 28.86
N PRO A 181 -13.46 22.67 29.32
CA PRO A 181 -14.34 23.68 29.92
C PRO A 181 -15.50 24.11 29.00
N LYS A 182 -16.70 24.29 29.56
CA LYS A 182 -17.93 24.66 28.81
C LYS A 182 -17.78 25.90 27.93
N ASN A 183 -17.02 26.90 28.37
CA ASN A 183 -16.76 28.11 27.59
C ASN A 183 -15.84 27.89 26.37
N LYS A 184 -15.17 26.72 26.27
CA LYS A 184 -14.24 26.37 25.20
C LYS A 184 -14.78 25.32 24.23
N GLN A 185 -15.84 24.60 24.58
CA GLN A 185 -16.43 23.52 23.77
C GLN A 185 -16.91 23.96 22.38
N LYS A 186 -17.34 25.21 22.20
CA LYS A 186 -17.68 25.74 20.86
C LYS A 186 -16.44 26.10 20.04
N ILE A 187 -15.41 26.62 20.72
CA ILE A 187 -14.20 27.17 20.12
C ILE A 187 -13.29 26.06 19.55
N ILE A 188 -13.28 24.86 20.15
CA ILE A 188 -12.45 23.73 19.66
C ILE A 188 -12.80 23.25 18.25
N PHE A 189 -13.98 23.58 17.73
CA PHE A 189 -14.37 23.26 16.36
C PHE A 189 -14.06 24.38 15.36
N GLU A 190 -13.55 25.52 15.82
CA GLU A 190 -13.09 26.59 14.94
C GLU A 190 -11.66 26.30 14.46
N ALA A 191 -11.39 26.59 13.18
CA ALA A 191 -10.07 26.36 12.60
C ALA A 191 -8.98 27.16 13.33
N PHE A 192 -7.84 26.50 13.60
CA PHE A 192 -6.68 27.06 14.29
C PHE A 192 -6.91 27.44 15.76
N GLN A 193 -8.00 26.98 16.38
CA GLN A 193 -8.27 27.21 17.79
C GLN A 193 -7.87 25.99 18.64
N GLN A 194 -7.36 26.25 19.84
CA GLN A 194 -7.00 25.22 20.82
C GLN A 194 -7.60 25.58 22.18
N ALA A 195 -7.99 24.56 22.96
CA ALA A 195 -8.56 24.77 24.29
C ALA A 195 -7.61 25.55 25.20
N ASP A 196 -6.29 25.34 25.16
CA ASP A 196 -5.38 26.01 26.09
C ASP A 196 -5.04 27.48 25.76
N GLY A 197 -5.45 27.99 24.58
CA GLY A 197 -5.28 29.40 24.19
C GLY A 197 -3.82 29.91 24.14
N THR A 198 -2.85 29.07 24.47
CA THR A 198 -1.41 29.35 24.47
C THR A 198 -0.75 28.42 23.45
N THR A 199 0.26 28.92 22.74
CA THR A 199 1.10 28.13 21.81
C THR A 199 2.06 27.16 22.55
N SER A 200 1.84 26.94 23.85
CA SER A 200 2.74 26.16 24.70
C SER A 200 2.55 24.67 24.44
N ARG A 201 3.61 24.03 23.93
CA ARG A 201 3.62 22.71 23.27
C ARG A 201 3.60 21.52 24.25
N LYS A 202 2.71 21.48 25.24
CA LYS A 202 2.56 20.24 26.04
C LYS A 202 1.83 19.15 25.24
N TYR A 203 0.84 19.53 24.42
CA TYR A 203 0.06 18.61 23.59
C TYR A 203 -0.03 19.16 22.14
N GLY A 204 1.06 19.10 21.38
CA GLY A 204 1.17 19.68 20.03
C GLY A 204 0.07 19.25 19.03
N GLY A 205 -0.41 20.15 18.18
CA GLY A 205 -1.43 19.89 17.14
C GLY A 205 -1.80 21.16 16.36
N THR A 206 -2.39 20.99 15.17
CA THR A 206 -2.68 22.08 14.21
C THR A 206 -3.92 22.92 14.55
N GLY A 207 -4.80 22.38 15.41
CA GLY A 207 -6.12 22.96 15.67
C GLY A 207 -7.09 22.83 14.49
N LEU A 208 -6.77 21.99 13.49
CA LEU A 208 -7.60 21.80 12.30
C LEU A 208 -8.44 20.52 12.36
N GLY A 209 -7.97 19.48 13.05
CA GLY A 209 -8.60 18.16 13.04
C GLY A 209 -10.10 18.16 13.35
N LEU A 210 -10.54 18.79 14.45
CA LEU A 210 -11.97 18.86 14.81
C LEU A 210 -12.79 19.73 13.85
N SER A 211 -12.22 20.82 13.34
CA SER A 211 -12.89 21.67 12.34
C SER A 211 -13.14 20.93 11.03
N ILE A 212 -12.16 20.17 10.54
CA ILE A 212 -12.27 19.30 9.36
C ILE A 212 -13.27 18.19 9.63
N SER A 213 -13.22 17.57 10.82
CA SER A 213 -14.15 16.52 11.21
C SER A 213 -15.60 17.01 11.14
N ARG A 214 -15.89 18.19 11.68
CA ARG A 214 -17.22 18.80 11.63
C ARG A 214 -17.71 19.02 10.21
N GLU A 215 -16.85 19.54 9.33
CA GLU A 215 -17.23 19.80 7.94
C GLU A 215 -17.41 18.51 7.12
N ILE A 216 -16.56 17.50 7.32
CA ILE A 216 -16.73 16.17 6.71
C ILE A 216 -18.03 15.53 7.19
N THR A 217 -18.32 15.57 8.48
CA THR A 217 -19.57 15.05 9.03
C THR A 217 -20.79 15.73 8.43
N ARG A 218 -20.74 17.05 8.25
CA ARG A 218 -21.80 17.80 7.55
C ARG A 218 -21.95 17.35 6.10
N LEU A 219 -20.85 17.11 5.38
CA LEU A 219 -20.88 16.56 4.02
C LEU A 219 -21.51 15.15 3.98
N LEU A 220 -21.34 14.35 5.03
CA LEU A 220 -21.97 13.04 5.19
C LEU A 220 -23.45 13.12 5.66
N GLY A 221 -24.00 14.33 5.83
CA GLY A 221 -25.37 14.54 6.26
C GLY A 221 -25.60 14.33 7.75
N GLY A 222 -24.57 14.50 8.59
CA GLY A 222 -24.64 14.32 10.03
C GLY A 222 -24.16 15.50 10.88
N GLU A 223 -23.97 15.24 12.17
CA GLU A 223 -23.52 16.21 13.17
C GLU A 223 -22.47 15.64 14.14
N ILE A 224 -21.60 16.49 14.68
CA ILE A 224 -20.69 16.12 15.79
C ILE A 224 -21.06 16.93 17.03
N HIS A 225 -21.31 16.24 18.13
CA HIS A 225 -21.62 16.84 19.43
C HIS A 225 -20.49 16.53 20.42
N VAL A 226 -20.37 17.37 21.46
CA VAL A 226 -19.40 17.18 22.53
C VAL A 226 -20.06 17.44 23.88
N GLU A 227 -19.84 16.51 24.81
CA GLU A 227 -20.18 16.64 26.23
C GLU A 227 -18.90 16.44 27.03
N SER A 228 -18.55 17.38 27.89
CA SER A 228 -17.29 17.28 28.63
C SER A 228 -17.31 18.16 29.86
N ASP A 229 -16.69 17.69 30.93
CA ASP A 229 -16.46 18.45 32.15
C ASP A 229 -14.97 18.32 32.55
N PRO A 230 -14.33 19.42 33.01
CA PRO A 230 -12.91 19.38 33.37
C PRO A 230 -12.59 18.33 34.44
N GLY A 231 -11.64 17.45 34.16
CA GLY A 231 -11.19 16.37 35.04
C GLY A 231 -12.05 15.09 35.00
N GLU A 232 -13.16 15.08 34.26
CA GLU A 232 -14.01 13.89 34.09
C GLU A 232 -13.90 13.24 32.70
N GLY A 233 -13.18 13.90 31.77
CA GLY A 233 -12.99 13.46 30.39
C GLY A 233 -13.96 14.10 29.41
N SER A 234 -14.03 13.55 28.19
CA SER A 234 -14.87 14.07 27.11
C SER A 234 -15.63 12.94 26.43
N LEU A 235 -16.85 13.23 25.98
CA LEU A 235 -17.65 12.39 25.09
C LEU A 235 -17.86 13.17 23.79
N PHE A 236 -17.26 12.69 22.71
CA PHE A 236 -17.55 13.15 21.37
C PHE A 236 -18.50 12.18 20.70
N THR A 237 -19.62 12.67 20.18
CA THR A 237 -20.59 11.84 19.47
C THR A 237 -20.69 12.28 18.02
N LEU A 238 -20.39 11.38 17.09
CA LEU A 238 -20.65 11.54 15.67
C LEU A 238 -22.01 10.91 15.35
N TYR A 239 -22.94 11.70 14.81
CA TYR A 239 -24.25 11.24 14.36
C TYR A 239 -24.28 11.19 12.84
N LEU A 240 -24.68 10.06 12.28
CA LEU A 240 -24.84 9.87 10.84
C LEU A 240 -26.14 9.13 10.51
N PRO A 241 -26.75 9.39 9.36
CA PRO A 241 -27.83 8.54 8.87
C PRO A 241 -27.27 7.15 8.50
N ASP A 242 -28.09 6.10 8.68
CA ASP A 242 -27.75 4.74 8.23
C ASP A 242 -27.54 4.66 6.71
N ARG A 243 -28.18 5.57 5.97
CA ARG A 243 -28.05 5.69 4.53
C ARG A 243 -27.81 7.14 4.14
N TYR A 244 -26.73 7.39 3.41
CA TYR A 244 -26.45 8.66 2.78
C TYR A 244 -27.44 8.94 1.63
N ILE A 245 -28.17 10.05 1.73
CA ILE A 245 -29.21 10.48 0.76
C ILE A 245 -28.74 11.68 -0.10
N GLY A 246 -27.57 12.25 0.20
CA GLY A 246 -27.11 13.48 -0.45
C GLY A 246 -27.75 14.74 0.13
N LEU A 247 -27.15 15.91 -0.12
CA LEU A 247 -27.61 17.19 0.42
C LEU A 247 -28.73 17.85 -0.42
N GLU A 248 -29.17 17.23 -1.52
CA GLU A 248 -30.10 17.83 -2.51
C GLU A 248 -31.54 17.26 -2.48
N GLU A 249 -31.85 16.21 -1.72
CA GLU A 249 -33.19 15.57 -1.71
C GLU A 249 -34.04 15.85 -0.44
N VAL A 250 -33.78 16.96 0.27
CA VAL A 250 -34.64 17.39 1.40
C VAL A 250 -35.47 18.61 1.00
N ASP A 251 -36.30 18.46 -0.03
CA ASP A 251 -37.51 19.27 -0.26
C ASP A 251 -38.27 18.67 -1.46
N ASP A 252 -39.21 17.78 -1.18
CA ASP A 252 -40.49 17.63 -1.90
C ASP A 252 -41.15 16.33 -1.43
N ASP A 253 -41.96 16.40 -0.38
CA ASP A 253 -43.22 15.65 -0.28
C ASP A 253 -43.93 15.99 1.04
N GLU A 254 -44.82 17.00 1.00
CA GLU A 254 -46.25 16.82 1.32
C GLU A 254 -47.02 18.17 1.36
N GLN A 255 -48.08 18.22 0.51
CA GLN A 255 -49.33 19.00 0.63
C GLN A 255 -49.40 20.48 0.17
N SER A 256 -49.81 20.69 -1.10
CA SER A 256 -51.21 21.07 -1.47
C SER A 256 -51.30 21.92 -2.75
N PRO A 257 -52.20 21.58 -3.71
CA PRO A 257 -52.41 22.33 -4.95
C PRO A 257 -53.58 23.32 -4.80
N GLN A 258 -53.32 24.59 -4.50
CA GLN A 258 -54.24 25.70 -4.80
C GLN A 258 -53.63 27.07 -4.44
N GLN A 259 -53.06 27.76 -5.43
CA GLN A 259 -53.41 29.14 -5.77
C GLN A 259 -52.58 29.63 -6.97
N ARG A 260 -53.30 29.95 -8.04
CA ARG A 260 -52.81 30.73 -9.17
C ARG A 260 -52.59 32.18 -8.76
N GLN A 261 -51.79 32.89 -9.59
CA GLN A 261 -51.70 34.36 -9.75
C GLN A 261 -50.87 35.07 -8.66
N LEU A 262 -49.76 35.79 -8.94
CA LEU A 262 -49.53 36.82 -9.96
C LEU A 262 -48.03 37.13 -10.18
N GLN A 263 -47.70 37.41 -11.46
CA GLN A 263 -46.84 38.49 -12.00
C GLN A 263 -45.40 38.73 -11.49
N ALA A 264 -44.45 38.70 -12.43
CA ALA A 264 -43.19 39.48 -12.39
C ALA A 264 -43.49 41.00 -12.52
N PRO A 265 -42.63 41.95 -12.08
CA PRO A 265 -41.39 42.25 -12.84
C PRO A 265 -40.18 42.86 -12.08
N GLN A 266 -38.99 42.66 -12.68
CA GLN A 266 -37.89 43.61 -12.97
C GLN A 266 -37.28 44.60 -11.93
N GLN A 267 -35.94 44.66 -12.00
CA GLN A 267 -35.01 45.81 -11.85
C GLN A 267 -34.85 46.48 -10.48
N SER A 268 -33.61 46.51 -9.95
CA SER A 268 -32.70 47.68 -10.07
C SER A 268 -31.49 47.68 -9.09
N ARG A 269 -30.32 47.97 -9.68
CA ARG A 269 -29.13 48.71 -9.21
C ARG A 269 -28.79 48.85 -7.70
N ALA A 270 -27.58 48.37 -7.39
CA ALA A 270 -26.43 49.08 -6.80
C ALA A 270 -26.64 50.04 -5.61
N ARG A 271 -25.88 49.81 -4.52
CA ARG A 271 -24.82 50.73 -4.06
C ARG A 271 -24.01 50.19 -2.88
N SER A 272 -22.70 50.44 -3.01
CA SER A 272 -21.63 50.46 -2.02
C SER A 272 -21.94 51.20 -0.73
N PHE A 273 -21.48 50.69 0.42
CA PHE A 273 -20.98 51.50 1.54
C PHE A 273 -20.00 50.69 2.40
N ALA A 274 -18.71 51.05 2.35
CA ALA A 274 -17.84 51.01 3.54
C ALA A 274 -18.17 52.25 4.39
N PRO A 275 -17.94 52.27 5.73
CA PRO A 275 -16.62 52.74 6.17
C PRO A 275 -16.12 52.34 7.59
N LYS A 276 -14.79 52.48 7.73
CA LYS A 276 -14.02 53.14 8.82
C LYS A 276 -13.69 52.43 10.14
N ILE A 277 -12.39 52.13 10.20
CA ILE A 277 -11.47 52.03 11.34
C ILE A 277 -11.50 53.30 12.23
N ARG A 278 -11.38 53.10 13.55
CA ARG A 278 -10.86 54.09 14.52
C ARG A 278 -9.89 53.42 15.51
N HIS A 279 -8.73 54.05 15.69
CA HIS A 279 -7.72 53.76 16.71
C HIS A 279 -7.88 54.63 17.96
N ALA A 280 -7.44 54.10 19.11
CA ALA A 280 -6.62 54.73 20.19
C ALA A 280 -7.03 54.19 21.59
N PRO A 281 -6.19 54.28 22.66
CA PRO A 281 -4.72 54.18 22.79
C PRO A 281 -4.30 53.26 24.00
N PRO A 282 -2.99 53.11 24.33
CA PRO A 282 -2.48 52.04 25.20
C PRO A 282 -2.27 52.46 26.66
N GLN A 283 -2.26 51.49 27.58
CA GLN A 283 -1.75 51.65 28.94
C GLN A 283 -0.63 50.66 29.25
N GLN A 284 0.49 51.23 29.70
CA GLN A 284 1.67 50.56 30.22
C GLN A 284 1.44 50.09 31.66
N SER A 285 1.99 48.93 32.01
CA SER A 285 2.54 48.69 33.34
C SER A 285 3.80 47.82 33.22
N ARG A 286 4.81 48.21 34.00
CA ARG A 286 6.18 47.72 34.06
C ARG A 286 6.34 46.72 35.23
N GLU A 287 7.46 45.98 35.17
CA GLU A 287 8.12 45.18 36.23
C GLU A 287 7.55 43.77 36.46
N LYS A 288 8.34 42.69 36.62
CA LYS A 288 9.75 42.52 37.04
C LYS A 288 10.32 41.19 36.50
N ARG A 289 11.64 41.16 36.31
CA ARG A 289 12.45 39.95 36.08
C ARG A 289 12.60 39.18 37.39
N ASP A 290 12.65 37.85 37.30
CA ASP A 290 13.52 37.07 38.18
C ASP A 290 14.16 35.90 37.42
N ASP A 291 15.41 35.65 37.79
CA ASP A 291 16.42 34.81 37.17
C ASP A 291 16.55 33.54 38.02
N SER A 292 16.53 32.35 37.43
CA SER A 292 17.26 31.18 37.99
C SER A 292 17.20 29.97 37.07
N ARG A 293 18.36 29.69 36.47
CA ARG A 293 18.76 28.35 35.99
C ARG A 293 19.35 27.57 37.16
N VAL A 294 18.89 26.33 37.37
CA VAL A 294 19.66 25.19 37.91
C VAL A 294 19.02 23.94 37.30
N ASP A 295 19.62 23.31 36.30
CA ASP A 295 20.51 22.14 36.41
C ASP A 295 19.91 20.98 37.23
N LEU A 296 19.68 19.83 36.57
CA LEU A 296 19.95 18.47 37.06
C LEU A 296 19.57 17.44 35.97
N LEU A 297 20.58 17.06 35.20
CA LEU A 297 20.68 15.75 34.55
C LEU A 297 20.90 14.65 35.61
N SER A 298 20.57 13.42 35.21
CA SER A 298 20.91 12.11 35.80
C SER A 298 19.79 11.42 36.61
N GLN A 299 19.13 10.47 35.96
CA GLN A 299 19.31 9.04 36.25
C GLN A 299 18.62 8.19 35.17
N ALA A 300 19.43 7.54 34.35
CA ALA A 300 18.99 6.48 33.45
C ALA A 300 19.12 5.14 34.19
N THR A 301 18.04 4.35 34.19
CA THR A 301 18.08 2.92 34.52
C THR A 301 17.59 2.15 33.28
N PRO A 302 18.23 1.02 32.91
CA PRO A 302 17.92 0.32 31.67
C PRO A 302 16.61 -0.48 31.77
N MET A 303 15.84 -0.48 30.68
CA MET A 303 14.68 -1.36 30.49
C MET A 303 15.13 -2.83 30.30
N PRO A 304 14.37 -3.82 30.79
CA PRO A 304 14.51 -5.20 30.38
C PRO A 304 13.69 -5.46 29.10
N GLU A 305 14.38 -5.62 27.98
CA GLU A 305 13.87 -6.37 26.82
C GLU A 305 13.82 -7.87 27.19
N THR A 306 12.70 -8.55 26.88
CA THR A 306 12.48 -10.02 26.71
C THR A 306 11.24 -10.59 27.42
N ALA A 307 10.03 -10.16 27.04
CA ALA A 307 8.80 -10.88 27.44
C ALA A 307 7.67 -10.95 26.38
N ALA A 308 7.80 -10.37 25.19
CA ALA A 308 6.67 -10.17 24.27
C ALA A 308 6.60 -11.14 23.07
N GLN A 309 7.01 -12.42 23.21
CA GLN A 309 7.03 -13.36 22.07
C GLN A 309 6.19 -14.65 22.20
N LYS A 310 5.39 -14.86 23.25
CA LYS A 310 4.53 -16.06 23.36
C LYS A 310 3.03 -15.74 23.19
N GLN A 311 2.55 -15.60 21.96
CA GLN A 311 1.12 -15.42 21.66
C GLN A 311 0.44 -16.64 20.98
N VAL A 312 1.21 -17.56 20.38
CA VAL A 312 0.69 -18.80 19.77
C VAL A 312 1.50 -20.00 20.26
N ASP A 313 0.82 -21.05 20.72
CA ASP A 313 1.43 -22.33 21.11
C ASP A 313 1.77 -23.15 19.85
N ASP A 314 2.98 -22.93 19.33
CA ASP A 314 3.50 -23.56 18.12
C ASP A 314 4.68 -24.49 18.44
N ASP A 315 5.28 -25.10 17.41
CA ASP A 315 6.29 -26.15 17.58
C ASP A 315 7.73 -25.62 17.70
N ARG A 316 7.95 -24.29 17.78
CA ARG A 316 9.30 -23.67 17.68
C ARG A 316 10.29 -24.16 18.73
N GLU A 317 9.82 -24.44 19.95
CA GLU A 317 10.66 -24.91 21.07
C GLU A 317 10.98 -26.42 20.98
N HIS A 318 10.36 -27.13 20.03
CA HIS A 318 10.44 -28.59 19.90
C HIS A 318 10.96 -29.06 18.53
N LEU A 319 11.53 -28.16 17.74
CA LEU A 319 12.08 -28.48 16.42
C LEU A 319 13.34 -29.34 16.53
N ARG A 320 13.42 -30.39 15.70
CA ARG A 320 14.58 -31.25 15.53
C ARG A 320 15.08 -31.22 14.09
N GLU A 321 16.34 -31.55 13.90
CA GLU A 321 16.94 -31.68 12.57
C GLU A 321 16.18 -32.74 11.75
N GLY A 322 15.68 -32.35 10.57
CA GLY A 322 14.87 -33.19 9.70
C GLY A 322 13.35 -33.05 9.85
N ASP A 323 12.86 -32.27 10.82
CA ASP A 323 11.43 -31.98 10.94
C ASP A 323 10.93 -31.19 9.72
N ARG A 324 9.74 -31.56 9.21
CA ARG A 324 9.08 -30.80 8.14
C ARG A 324 8.40 -29.58 8.75
N VAL A 325 8.99 -28.41 8.61
CA VAL A 325 8.43 -27.17 9.18
C VAL A 325 7.49 -26.50 8.18
N LEU A 326 6.28 -26.16 8.60
CA LEU A 326 5.38 -25.23 7.92
C LEU A 326 5.42 -23.90 8.66
N LEU A 327 5.90 -22.85 8.00
CA LEU A 327 5.86 -21.49 8.55
C LEU A 327 4.55 -20.81 8.15
N ILE A 328 3.79 -20.36 9.13
CA ILE A 328 2.50 -19.71 8.97
C ILE A 328 2.70 -18.22 9.26
N ILE A 329 2.56 -17.37 8.26
CA ILE A 329 2.65 -15.92 8.39
C ILE A 329 1.22 -15.36 8.33
N GLU A 330 0.63 -15.13 9.50
CA GLU A 330 -0.77 -14.74 9.68
C GLU A 330 -0.90 -13.92 10.97
N ASP A 331 -1.47 -12.73 10.88
CA ASP A 331 -1.70 -11.84 12.02
C ASP A 331 -2.92 -12.23 12.86
N ASP A 332 -3.93 -12.91 12.29
CA ASP A 332 -5.02 -13.52 13.05
C ASP A 332 -4.56 -14.77 13.83
N VAL A 333 -4.34 -14.58 15.13
CA VAL A 333 -3.98 -15.62 16.10
C VAL A 333 -4.96 -16.79 16.13
N LYS A 334 -6.27 -16.56 15.97
CA LYS A 334 -7.27 -17.65 16.00
C LYS A 334 -7.17 -18.49 14.74
N PHE A 335 -7.06 -17.84 13.58
CA PHE A 335 -6.90 -18.52 12.30
C PHE A 335 -5.55 -19.28 12.24
N ALA A 336 -4.47 -18.67 12.73
CA ALA A 336 -3.18 -19.32 12.86
C ALA A 336 -3.23 -20.60 13.72
N ARG A 337 -3.98 -20.62 14.82
CA ARG A 337 -4.17 -21.83 15.64
C ARG A 337 -4.89 -22.95 14.89
N ILE A 338 -5.87 -22.63 14.06
CA ILE A 338 -6.56 -23.60 13.20
C ILE A 338 -5.57 -24.18 12.20
N MET A 339 -4.77 -23.34 11.54
CA MET A 339 -3.72 -23.77 10.60
C MET A 339 -2.67 -24.65 11.27
N VAL A 340 -2.22 -24.33 12.49
CA VAL A 340 -1.29 -25.17 13.29
C VAL A 340 -1.87 -26.58 13.50
N GLY A 341 -3.15 -26.68 13.88
CA GLY A 341 -3.81 -27.97 14.07
C GLY A 341 -3.82 -28.81 12.79
N MET A 342 -4.23 -28.22 11.68
CA MET A 342 -4.27 -28.90 10.37
C MET A 342 -2.89 -29.29 9.86
N ALA A 343 -1.89 -28.42 10.05
CA ALA A 343 -0.51 -28.69 9.66
C ALA A 343 0.04 -29.92 10.41
N ARG A 344 -0.24 -30.02 11.72
CA ARG A 344 0.14 -31.17 12.55
C ARG A 344 -0.52 -32.47 12.10
N GLU A 345 -1.81 -32.44 11.74
CA GLU A 345 -2.52 -33.60 11.18
C GLU A 345 -1.91 -34.12 9.87
N LYS A 346 -1.30 -33.23 9.08
CA LYS A 346 -0.56 -33.58 7.84
C LYS A 346 0.93 -33.87 8.09
N GLY A 347 1.34 -33.89 9.35
CA GLY A 347 2.69 -34.25 9.80
C GLY A 347 3.74 -33.16 9.59
N PHE A 348 3.33 -31.89 9.56
CA PHE A 348 4.24 -30.75 9.69
C PHE A 348 4.41 -30.36 11.17
N LYS A 349 5.58 -29.83 11.51
CA LYS A 349 5.77 -28.95 12.65
C LYS A 349 5.38 -27.54 12.23
N ALA A 350 4.49 -26.89 12.96
CA ALA A 350 4.02 -25.57 12.59
C ALA A 350 4.73 -24.49 13.41
N VAL A 351 5.20 -23.43 12.76
CA VAL A 351 5.74 -22.23 13.42
C VAL A 351 4.97 -21.02 12.92
N VAL A 352 4.58 -20.12 13.82
CA VAL A 352 3.73 -18.97 13.49
C VAL A 352 4.48 -17.65 13.64
N ALA A 353 4.32 -16.79 12.63
CA ALA A 353 4.74 -15.40 12.65
C ALA A 353 3.51 -14.50 12.48
N THR A 354 3.20 -13.67 13.48
CA THR A 354 2.06 -12.73 13.43
C THR A 354 2.37 -11.43 12.69
N ARG A 355 3.62 -11.25 12.25
CA ARG A 355 4.09 -10.09 11.50
C ARG A 355 4.96 -10.52 10.34
N GLY A 356 4.89 -9.75 9.27
CA GLY A 356 5.62 -10.05 8.04
C GLY A 356 7.15 -9.99 8.14
N ASP A 357 7.68 -9.02 8.89
CA ASP A 357 9.11 -8.88 9.16
C ASP A 357 9.68 -10.10 9.90
N THR A 358 8.95 -10.56 10.92
CA THR A 358 9.28 -11.75 11.72
C THR A 358 9.16 -13.00 10.88
N GLY A 359 8.14 -13.11 10.02
CA GLY A 359 7.99 -14.20 9.07
C GLY A 359 9.16 -14.31 8.09
N LEU A 360 9.65 -13.19 7.56
CA LEU A 360 10.84 -13.16 6.70
C LEU A 360 12.12 -13.60 7.41
N ALA A 361 12.31 -13.17 8.67
CA ALA A 361 13.44 -13.59 9.49
C ALA A 361 13.40 -15.11 9.75
N LEU A 362 12.25 -15.62 10.19
CA LEU A 362 12.05 -17.04 10.47
C LEU A 362 12.18 -17.91 9.21
N ALA A 363 11.74 -17.43 8.04
CA ALA A 363 11.92 -18.15 6.79
C ALA A 363 13.41 -18.36 6.44
N ASN A 364 14.27 -17.39 6.75
CA ASN A 364 15.71 -17.49 6.53
C ASN A 364 16.41 -18.38 7.56
N GLU A 365 15.96 -18.32 8.81
CA GLU A 365 16.53 -19.07 9.92
C GLU A 365 16.13 -20.55 9.86
N LEU A 366 14.83 -20.83 9.77
CA LEU A 366 14.27 -22.16 9.86
C LEU A 366 14.33 -22.93 8.55
N MET A 367 14.43 -22.23 7.40
CA MET A 367 14.37 -22.84 6.07
C MET A 367 13.20 -23.82 5.95
N PRO A 368 11.95 -23.36 6.17
CA PRO A 368 10.80 -24.24 6.27
C PRO A 368 10.54 -25.01 4.98
N ALA A 369 9.89 -26.16 5.10
CA ALA A 369 9.50 -26.98 3.96
C ALA A 369 8.42 -26.30 3.10
N ALA A 370 7.59 -25.45 3.71
CA ALA A 370 6.60 -24.62 3.02
C ALA A 370 6.21 -23.40 3.87
N ILE A 371 5.59 -22.40 3.24
CA ILE A 371 5.07 -21.20 3.89
C ILE A 371 3.59 -21.03 3.53
N THR A 372 2.73 -20.73 4.50
CA THR A 372 1.42 -20.09 4.25
C THR A 372 1.55 -18.60 4.58
N LEU A 373 1.04 -17.75 3.70
CA LEU A 373 1.20 -16.29 3.78
C LEU A 373 -0.13 -15.59 3.58
N ASP A 374 -0.56 -14.84 4.60
CA ASP A 374 -1.58 -13.82 4.41
C ASP A 374 -1.01 -12.62 3.65
N ILE A 375 -1.78 -12.08 2.72
CA ILE A 375 -1.47 -10.83 2.05
C ILE A 375 -1.78 -9.62 2.93
N GLN A 376 -2.81 -9.68 3.76
CA GLN A 376 -3.28 -8.53 4.54
C GLN A 376 -2.58 -8.40 5.89
N LEU A 377 -1.25 -8.41 5.88
CA LEU A 377 -0.47 -8.23 7.10
C LEU A 377 -0.32 -6.75 7.48
N PRO A 378 -0.32 -6.43 8.79
CA PRO A 378 -0.04 -5.09 9.26
C PRO A 378 1.41 -4.69 8.97
N VAL A 379 1.64 -3.40 8.76
CA VAL A 379 2.97 -2.78 8.50
C VAL A 379 3.56 -3.07 7.12
N VAL A 380 3.57 -4.33 6.66
CA VAL A 380 4.14 -4.74 5.36
C VAL A 380 3.14 -5.59 4.59
N ASP A 381 2.79 -5.15 3.38
CA ASP A 381 1.92 -5.90 2.45
C ASP A 381 2.51 -7.30 2.16
N GLY A 382 1.72 -8.36 2.28
CA GLY A 382 2.20 -9.73 2.09
C GLY A 382 2.69 -10.01 0.66
N TRP A 383 2.29 -9.19 -0.33
CA TRP A 383 2.92 -9.24 -1.66
C TRP A 383 4.40 -8.86 -1.62
N ALA A 384 4.79 -7.87 -0.81
CA ALA A 384 6.19 -7.48 -0.64
C ALA A 384 6.99 -8.57 0.09
N ILE A 385 6.35 -9.33 0.98
CA ILE A 385 6.95 -10.49 1.64
C ILE A 385 7.19 -11.62 0.65
N LEU A 386 6.18 -11.96 -0.17
CA LEU A 386 6.31 -12.96 -1.22
C LEU A 386 7.46 -12.60 -2.16
N ASP A 387 7.53 -11.35 -2.61
CA ASP A 387 8.63 -10.87 -3.47
C ASP A 387 10.00 -11.03 -2.81
N ARG A 388 10.15 -10.63 -1.54
CA ARG A 388 11.41 -10.79 -0.78
C ARG A 388 11.79 -12.26 -0.59
N LEU A 389 10.83 -13.13 -0.30
CA LEU A 389 11.05 -14.57 -0.20
C LEU A 389 11.55 -15.15 -1.53
N LYS A 390 10.97 -14.68 -2.65
CA LYS A 390 11.24 -15.19 -4.00
C LYS A 390 12.51 -14.61 -4.63
N ARG A 391 12.98 -13.45 -4.15
CA ARG A 391 14.28 -12.88 -4.53
C ARG A 391 15.45 -13.48 -3.77
N ASN A 392 15.24 -13.90 -2.53
CA ASN A 392 16.32 -14.43 -1.72
C ASN A 392 16.68 -15.88 -2.13
N PRO A 393 17.94 -16.17 -2.53
CA PRO A 393 18.37 -17.50 -2.97
C PRO A 393 18.09 -18.62 -1.96
N ARG A 394 18.13 -18.29 -0.66
CA ARG A 394 17.88 -19.25 0.42
C ARG A 394 16.40 -19.59 0.55
N THR A 395 15.49 -18.69 0.20
CA THR A 395 14.05 -18.90 0.44
C THR A 395 13.22 -19.03 -0.84
N ARG A 396 13.76 -18.70 -2.02
CA ARG A 396 12.98 -18.61 -3.26
C ARG A 396 12.32 -19.91 -3.69
N HIS A 397 13.00 -21.01 -3.43
CA HIS A 397 12.56 -22.36 -3.74
C HIS A 397 11.48 -22.86 -2.78
N ILE A 398 11.25 -22.19 -1.66
CA ILE A 398 10.23 -22.62 -0.69
C ILE A 398 8.83 -22.39 -1.31
N PRO A 399 7.95 -23.39 -1.34
CA PRO A 399 6.57 -23.21 -1.79
C PRO A 399 5.83 -22.28 -0.84
N VAL A 400 5.24 -21.22 -1.39
CA VAL A 400 4.47 -20.22 -0.64
C VAL A 400 3.02 -20.30 -1.10
N HIS A 401 2.13 -20.69 -0.19
CA HIS A 401 0.69 -20.69 -0.43
C HIS A 401 0.10 -19.39 0.09
N VAL A 402 -0.53 -18.64 -0.80
CA VAL A 402 -1.06 -17.32 -0.50
C VAL A 402 -2.54 -17.43 -0.12
N ILE A 403 -2.91 -16.85 1.01
CA ILE A 403 -4.29 -16.76 1.49
C ILE A 403 -4.69 -15.27 1.44
N SER A 404 -5.77 -14.92 0.73
CA SER A 404 -6.10 -13.51 0.45
C SER A 404 -7.61 -13.26 0.39
N ILE A 405 -8.08 -12.07 0.84
CA ILE A 405 -9.47 -11.59 0.65
C ILE A 405 -9.68 -11.00 -0.78
N VAL A 406 -8.60 -10.68 -1.49
CA VAL A 406 -8.64 -10.09 -2.85
C VAL A 406 -8.67 -11.20 -3.89
N GLU A 407 -9.57 -11.09 -4.88
CA GLU A 407 -9.70 -11.98 -6.05
C GLU A 407 -8.35 -12.35 -6.65
N LYS A 408 -8.24 -13.60 -7.14
CA LYS A 408 -7.07 -14.23 -7.79
C LYS A 408 -6.34 -13.26 -8.73
N SER A 409 -5.40 -12.48 -8.19
CA SER A 409 -4.67 -11.52 -9.00
C SER A 409 -3.56 -12.25 -9.77
N GLN A 410 -3.51 -12.04 -11.10
CA GLN A 410 -2.48 -12.61 -11.99
C GLN A 410 -1.04 -12.33 -11.53
N LYS A 411 -0.84 -11.30 -10.70
CA LYS A 411 0.45 -10.96 -10.08
C LYS A 411 1.04 -12.13 -9.30
N GLY A 412 0.20 -12.93 -8.65
CA GLY A 412 0.69 -13.86 -7.68
C GLY A 412 1.37 -15.11 -8.22
N ALA A 413 0.84 -15.69 -9.29
CA ALA A 413 1.46 -16.82 -9.99
C ALA A 413 2.75 -16.36 -10.71
N ALA A 414 2.71 -15.17 -11.32
CA ALA A 414 3.88 -14.53 -11.93
C ALA A 414 5.01 -14.19 -10.92
N MET A 415 4.68 -14.04 -9.64
CA MET A 415 5.64 -13.84 -8.54
C MET A 415 6.14 -15.15 -7.92
N GLY A 416 5.75 -16.32 -8.44
CA GLY A 416 6.26 -17.63 -8.01
C GLY A 416 5.62 -18.18 -6.73
N ALA A 417 4.40 -17.76 -6.40
CA ALA A 417 3.62 -18.47 -5.38
C ALA A 417 3.21 -19.86 -5.87
N PHE A 418 3.11 -20.79 -4.93
CA PHE A 418 2.82 -22.18 -5.19
C PHE A 418 1.32 -22.41 -5.50
N SER A 419 0.43 -21.77 -4.76
CA SER A 419 -1.03 -21.89 -4.92
C SER A 419 -1.75 -20.77 -4.15
N TYR A 420 -3.05 -20.60 -4.41
CA TYR A 420 -3.89 -19.50 -3.95
C TYR A 420 -5.18 -20.00 -3.29
N LEU A 421 -5.58 -19.38 -2.19
CA LEU A 421 -6.89 -19.53 -1.56
C LEU A 421 -7.53 -18.17 -1.29
N GLU A 422 -8.80 -18.04 -1.68
CA GLU A 422 -9.61 -16.85 -1.43
C GLU A 422 -10.37 -16.98 -0.09
N LYS A 423 -10.24 -15.95 0.77
CA LYS A 423 -11.02 -15.78 2.00
C LYS A 423 -12.44 -15.28 1.62
N PRO A 424 -13.53 -15.80 2.23
CA PRO A 424 -13.55 -16.76 3.33
C PRO A 424 -13.23 -18.19 2.86
N VAL A 425 -12.23 -18.81 3.50
CA VAL A 425 -11.78 -20.16 3.16
C VAL A 425 -12.59 -21.17 3.97
N SER A 426 -13.19 -22.18 3.33
CA SER A 426 -13.81 -23.30 4.06
C SER A 426 -12.74 -24.19 4.70
N LYS A 427 -13.10 -24.93 5.75
CA LYS A 427 -12.18 -25.87 6.41
C LYS A 427 -11.61 -26.89 5.41
N GLU A 428 -12.45 -27.38 4.51
CA GLU A 428 -12.12 -28.36 3.48
C GLU A 428 -11.14 -27.79 2.45
N ALA A 429 -11.32 -26.53 2.04
CA ALA A 429 -10.42 -25.86 1.11
C ALA A 429 -9.02 -25.66 1.71
N LEU A 430 -8.94 -25.28 3.00
CA LEU A 430 -7.68 -25.12 3.72
C LEU A 430 -6.98 -26.47 3.94
N GLU A 431 -7.71 -27.51 4.33
CA GLU A 431 -7.19 -28.88 4.43
C GLU A 431 -6.68 -29.39 3.08
N GLY A 432 -7.38 -29.07 1.98
CA GLY A 432 -6.97 -29.37 0.61
C GLY A 432 -5.66 -28.70 0.24
N ALA A 433 -5.50 -27.42 0.54
CA ALA A 433 -4.28 -26.66 0.29
C ALA A 433 -3.05 -27.19 1.05
N ILE A 434 -3.19 -27.47 2.35
CA ILE A 434 -2.10 -28.05 3.15
C ILE A 434 -1.77 -29.46 2.66
N THR A 435 -2.77 -30.25 2.25
CA THR A 435 -2.55 -31.57 1.65
C THR A 435 -1.79 -31.46 0.33
N HIS A 436 -2.14 -30.50 -0.52
CA HIS A 436 -1.46 -30.27 -1.80
C HIS A 436 0.01 -29.89 -1.59
N ILE A 437 0.31 -28.99 -0.64
CA ILE A 437 1.69 -28.67 -0.24
C ILE A 437 2.42 -29.91 0.27
N ALA A 438 1.79 -30.71 1.15
CA ALA A 438 2.41 -31.92 1.71
C ALA A 438 2.81 -32.91 0.62
N GLN A 439 1.89 -33.22 -0.29
CA GLN A 439 2.12 -34.12 -1.44
C GLN A 439 3.24 -33.60 -2.33
N PHE A 440 3.29 -32.30 -2.56
CA PHE A 440 4.34 -31.69 -3.35
C PHE A 440 5.70 -31.79 -2.65
N VAL A 441 5.79 -31.46 -1.35
CA VAL A 441 7.04 -31.54 -0.57
C VAL A 441 7.57 -32.99 -0.48
N ASP A 442 6.68 -33.97 -0.36
CA ASP A 442 7.06 -35.39 -0.24
C ASP A 442 7.54 -36.02 -1.56
N LYS A 443 7.24 -35.38 -2.70
CA LYS A 443 7.60 -35.88 -4.03
C LYS A 443 9.09 -35.67 -4.30
N LYS A 444 9.88 -36.74 -4.17
CA LYS A 444 11.34 -36.75 -4.40
C LYS A 444 11.76 -36.43 -5.84
N VAL A 445 10.95 -36.84 -6.81
CA VAL A 445 11.21 -36.65 -8.24
C VAL A 445 10.06 -35.87 -8.86
N LYS A 446 10.34 -34.69 -9.38
CA LYS A 446 9.37 -33.84 -10.08
C LYS A 446 9.26 -34.26 -11.54
N ASN A 447 8.07 -34.17 -12.12
CA ASN A 447 7.83 -34.51 -13.52
C ASN A 447 7.69 -33.21 -14.34
N LEU A 448 8.57 -33.02 -15.31
CA LEU A 448 8.55 -31.90 -16.26
C LEU A 448 8.05 -32.40 -17.62
N LEU A 449 7.09 -31.70 -18.22
CA LEU A 449 6.71 -31.90 -19.61
C LEU A 449 7.40 -30.84 -20.48
N VAL A 450 8.14 -31.25 -21.49
CA VAL A 450 8.72 -30.35 -22.51
C VAL A 450 7.94 -30.56 -23.80
N VAL A 451 7.30 -29.51 -24.29
CA VAL A 451 6.53 -29.49 -25.54
C VAL A 451 7.32 -28.68 -26.57
N GLU A 452 8.02 -29.39 -27.46
CA GLU A 452 8.98 -28.82 -28.40
C GLU A 452 9.05 -29.73 -29.65
N ASP A 453 8.85 -29.14 -30.83
CA ASP A 453 8.79 -29.90 -32.08
C ASP A 453 10.20 -30.23 -32.64
N ASP A 454 11.17 -29.36 -32.38
CA ASP A 454 12.57 -29.53 -32.77
C ASP A 454 13.31 -30.47 -31.82
N LYS A 455 13.68 -31.66 -32.32
CA LYS A 455 14.34 -32.69 -31.51
C LYS A 455 15.64 -32.22 -30.83
N PRO A 456 16.61 -31.59 -31.54
CA PRO A 456 17.83 -31.07 -30.91
C PRO A 456 17.54 -30.10 -29.76
N GLN A 457 16.57 -29.19 -29.92
CA GLN A 457 16.17 -28.27 -28.86
C GLN A 457 15.51 -28.98 -27.68
N ALA A 458 14.58 -29.91 -27.95
CA ALA A 458 13.90 -30.68 -26.91
C ALA A 458 14.92 -31.47 -26.05
N ASP A 459 15.88 -32.11 -26.71
CA ASP A 459 16.96 -32.86 -26.05
C ASP A 459 17.85 -31.91 -25.23
N SER A 460 18.16 -30.70 -25.75
CA SER A 460 18.94 -29.69 -25.02
C SER A 460 18.23 -29.15 -23.78
N ILE A 461 16.92 -28.91 -23.83
CA ILE A 461 16.12 -28.47 -22.68
C ILE A 461 16.05 -29.59 -21.64
N ALA A 462 15.83 -30.83 -22.09
CA ALA A 462 15.77 -32.00 -21.24
C ALA A 462 17.10 -32.25 -20.52
N GLU A 463 18.24 -32.08 -21.20
CA GLU A 463 19.56 -32.14 -20.59
C GLU A 463 19.77 -31.00 -19.58
N LEU A 464 19.46 -29.77 -19.95
CA LEU A 464 19.69 -28.60 -19.10
C LEU A 464 18.94 -28.68 -17.75
N ILE A 465 17.68 -29.12 -17.77
CA ILE A 465 16.83 -29.15 -16.57
C ILE A 465 16.87 -30.52 -15.88
N GLY A 466 16.96 -31.60 -16.66
CA GLY A 466 16.99 -32.99 -16.19
C GLY A 466 18.36 -33.46 -15.72
N GLU A 467 19.40 -32.62 -15.75
CA GLU A 467 20.64 -32.88 -15.02
C GLU A 467 20.32 -32.99 -13.50
N GLY A 468 20.26 -34.23 -12.98
CA GLY A 468 19.98 -34.57 -11.58
C GLY A 468 19.00 -35.74 -11.39
N ASP A 469 18.95 -36.33 -10.20
CA ASP A 469 18.00 -37.41 -9.85
C ASP A 469 16.63 -36.85 -9.36
N ASP A 470 16.44 -35.53 -9.41
CA ASP A 470 15.30 -34.81 -8.82
C ASP A 470 14.22 -34.42 -9.83
N VAL A 471 14.49 -34.51 -11.14
CA VAL A 471 13.53 -34.17 -12.21
C VAL A 471 13.50 -35.25 -13.29
N LYS A 472 12.30 -35.76 -13.59
CA LYS A 472 12.02 -36.63 -14.73
C LYS A 472 11.40 -35.80 -15.85
N VAL A 473 12.08 -35.74 -17.00
CA VAL A 473 11.59 -35.03 -18.18
C VAL A 473 10.86 -35.99 -19.13
N THR A 474 9.66 -35.60 -19.55
CA THR A 474 8.92 -36.23 -20.65
C THR A 474 8.84 -35.24 -21.80
N ILE A 475 9.15 -35.68 -23.02
CA ILE A 475 9.12 -34.83 -24.22
C ILE A 475 7.88 -35.18 -25.04
N ALA A 476 7.12 -34.16 -25.44
CA ALA A 476 6.07 -34.23 -26.44
C ALA A 476 6.45 -33.35 -27.65
N ARG A 477 6.36 -33.90 -28.87
CA ARG A 477 6.74 -33.16 -30.09
C ARG A 477 5.58 -32.47 -30.79
N THR A 478 4.36 -32.72 -30.30
CA THR A 478 3.13 -32.17 -30.85
C THR A 478 2.20 -31.79 -29.70
N GLY A 479 1.26 -30.87 -29.97
CA GLY A 479 0.25 -30.50 -28.98
C GLY A 479 -0.68 -31.67 -28.62
N ALA A 480 -1.00 -32.53 -29.59
CA ALA A 480 -1.75 -33.75 -29.34
C ALA A 480 -1.02 -34.73 -28.39
N GLU A 481 0.29 -34.93 -28.58
CA GLU A 481 1.11 -35.74 -27.66
C GLU A 481 1.16 -35.11 -26.26
N ALA A 482 1.25 -33.78 -26.16
CA ALA A 482 1.28 -33.06 -24.90
C ALA A 482 -0.01 -33.26 -24.10
N LEU A 483 -1.18 -33.14 -24.75
CA LEU A 483 -2.48 -33.38 -24.11
C LEU A 483 -2.63 -34.84 -23.66
N ALA A 484 -2.22 -35.80 -24.49
CA ALA A 484 -2.25 -37.23 -24.13
C ALA A 484 -1.32 -37.55 -22.94
N ALA A 485 -0.16 -36.90 -22.88
CA ALA A 485 0.76 -37.01 -21.75
C ALA A 485 0.13 -36.42 -20.48
N LEU A 486 -0.48 -35.23 -20.54
CA LEU A 486 -1.14 -34.59 -19.40
C LEU A 486 -2.28 -35.43 -18.83
N GLU A 487 -3.04 -36.12 -19.67
CA GLU A 487 -4.12 -37.02 -19.22
C GLU A 487 -3.60 -38.24 -18.44
N THR A 488 -2.49 -38.80 -18.90
CA THR A 488 -1.91 -40.03 -18.35
C THR A 488 -0.88 -39.81 -17.24
N GLY A 489 -0.40 -38.57 -17.07
CA GLY A 489 0.69 -38.20 -16.18
C GLY A 489 0.32 -37.17 -15.10
N GLY A 490 1.12 -37.13 -14.03
CA GLY A 490 1.09 -36.07 -13.02
C GLY A 490 2.30 -35.17 -13.15
N PHE A 491 2.21 -34.17 -14.03
CA PHE A 491 3.25 -33.17 -14.28
C PHE A 491 3.21 -32.06 -13.24
N ASP A 492 4.38 -31.54 -12.87
CA ASP A 492 4.53 -30.44 -11.90
C ASP A 492 4.87 -29.12 -12.59
N CYS A 493 5.35 -29.16 -13.84
CA CYS A 493 5.61 -27.98 -14.68
C CYS A 493 5.61 -28.38 -16.17
N VAL A 494 5.30 -27.43 -17.04
CA VAL A 494 5.36 -27.57 -18.51
C VAL A 494 6.28 -26.49 -19.08
N VAL A 495 7.20 -26.87 -19.97
CA VAL A 495 7.90 -25.95 -20.88
C VAL A 495 7.28 -26.08 -22.26
N LEU A 496 6.88 -24.97 -22.87
CA LEU A 496 6.07 -24.96 -24.08
C LEU A 496 6.65 -24.02 -25.15
N ASP A 497 6.94 -24.54 -26.35
CA ASP A 497 7.11 -23.69 -27.54
C ASP A 497 5.73 -23.34 -28.15
N LEU A 498 5.64 -22.13 -28.72
CA LEU A 498 4.48 -21.65 -29.46
C LEU A 498 4.42 -22.15 -30.89
N ILE A 499 5.57 -22.53 -31.47
CA ILE A 499 5.66 -23.08 -32.82
C ILE A 499 5.63 -24.61 -32.68
N LEU A 500 4.49 -25.22 -33.00
CA LEU A 500 4.34 -26.68 -33.04
C LEU A 500 3.77 -27.08 -34.39
N GLY A 501 4.14 -28.27 -34.88
CA GLY A 501 3.76 -28.73 -36.21
C GLY A 501 2.27 -29.02 -36.41
N ASP A 502 1.52 -29.36 -35.35
CA ASP A 502 0.11 -29.80 -35.42
C ASP A 502 -0.92 -28.76 -34.96
N MET A 503 -0.54 -27.81 -34.10
CA MET A 503 -1.40 -26.72 -33.63
C MET A 503 -0.56 -25.53 -33.14
N GLU A 504 -1.17 -24.35 -32.99
CA GLU A 504 -0.49 -23.21 -32.37
C GLU A 504 -0.32 -23.44 -30.86
N GLY A 505 0.90 -23.28 -30.32
CA GLY A 505 1.14 -23.51 -28.89
C GLY A 505 0.39 -22.55 -27.97
N SER A 506 -0.01 -21.35 -28.44
CA SER A 506 -0.90 -20.47 -27.68
C SER A 506 -2.30 -21.05 -27.48
N LYS A 507 -2.78 -21.86 -28.43
CA LYS A 507 -4.06 -22.56 -28.32
C LYS A 507 -3.95 -23.74 -27.35
N LEU A 508 -2.84 -24.48 -27.40
CA LEU A 508 -2.54 -25.52 -26.44
C LEU A 508 -2.46 -24.98 -25.00
N LEU A 509 -1.80 -23.84 -24.81
CA LEU A 509 -1.74 -23.16 -23.51
C LEU A 509 -3.13 -22.83 -22.96
N GLU A 510 -4.01 -22.30 -23.80
CA GLU A 510 -5.40 -21.98 -23.44
C GLU A 510 -6.20 -23.25 -23.10
N GLU A 511 -6.01 -24.34 -23.85
CA GLU A 511 -6.64 -25.63 -23.60
C GLU A 511 -6.18 -26.27 -22.29
N ILE A 512 -4.90 -26.17 -21.94
CA ILE A 512 -4.37 -26.62 -20.65
C ILE A 512 -5.01 -25.82 -19.51
N LYS A 513 -5.02 -24.49 -19.61
CA LYS A 513 -5.44 -23.61 -18.51
C LYS A 513 -6.95 -23.51 -18.31
N THR A 514 -7.74 -23.90 -19.31
CA THR A 514 -9.21 -23.96 -19.21
C THR A 514 -9.71 -25.24 -18.54
N GLN A 515 -8.88 -26.29 -18.46
CA GLN A 515 -9.23 -27.51 -17.74
C GLN A 515 -9.03 -27.32 -16.22
N PRO A 516 -10.07 -27.53 -15.39
CA PRO A 516 -9.97 -27.33 -13.93
C PRO A 516 -8.85 -28.13 -13.26
N ARG A 517 -8.50 -29.29 -13.83
CA ARG A 517 -7.44 -30.17 -13.32
C ARG A 517 -6.03 -29.59 -13.51
N PHE A 518 -5.81 -28.77 -14.54
CA PHE A 518 -4.49 -28.23 -14.90
C PHE A 518 -4.42 -26.71 -14.76
N GLN A 519 -5.46 -26.08 -14.22
CA GLN A 519 -5.55 -24.63 -14.08
C GLN A 519 -4.38 -24.04 -13.30
N ASP A 520 -3.92 -24.73 -12.25
CA ASP A 520 -2.80 -24.30 -11.41
C ASP A 520 -1.44 -24.95 -11.82
N LEU A 521 -1.39 -25.72 -12.92
CA LEU A 521 -0.15 -26.32 -13.42
C LEU A 521 0.73 -25.21 -14.05
N PRO A 522 1.95 -24.95 -13.57
CA PRO A 522 2.78 -23.88 -14.10
C PRO A 522 3.30 -24.19 -15.51
N VAL A 523 3.18 -23.22 -16.42
CA VAL A 523 3.62 -23.30 -17.82
C VAL A 523 4.62 -22.17 -18.11
N VAL A 524 5.82 -22.54 -18.53
CA VAL A 524 6.88 -21.65 -19.00
C VAL A 524 6.90 -21.68 -20.52
N VAL A 525 6.58 -20.55 -21.15
CA VAL A 525 6.66 -20.43 -22.62
C VAL A 525 8.10 -20.14 -23.02
N TYR A 526 8.70 -21.01 -23.83
CA TYR A 526 10.06 -20.85 -24.34
C TYR A 526 10.01 -20.91 -25.87
N THR A 527 10.13 -19.76 -26.55
CA THR A 527 9.87 -19.68 -28.00
C THR A 527 10.84 -18.76 -28.75
N PHE A 528 11.08 -19.06 -30.04
CA PHE A 528 11.77 -18.17 -30.99
C PHE A 528 10.83 -17.15 -31.65
N LYS A 529 9.51 -17.30 -31.47
CA LYS A 529 8.52 -16.41 -32.08
C LYS A 529 8.66 -14.99 -31.52
N GLU A 530 8.86 -13.99 -32.39
CA GLU A 530 8.71 -12.59 -32.02
C GLU A 530 7.25 -12.32 -31.63
N LEU A 531 7.05 -11.77 -30.44
CA LEU A 531 5.72 -11.50 -29.90
C LEU A 531 5.42 -10.01 -29.97
N SER A 532 4.25 -9.66 -30.51
CA SER A 532 3.72 -8.31 -30.31
C SER A 532 3.33 -8.10 -28.84
N SER A 533 3.30 -6.84 -28.38
CA SER A 533 2.87 -6.52 -27.01
C SER A 533 1.47 -7.03 -26.67
N LYS A 534 0.59 -7.17 -27.68
CA LYS A 534 -0.76 -7.75 -27.50
C LYS A 534 -0.71 -9.27 -27.32
N GLU A 535 0.13 -9.98 -28.07
CA GLU A 535 0.32 -11.42 -27.93
C GLU A 535 1.01 -11.77 -26.61
N GLU A 536 2.05 -11.01 -26.23
CA GLU A 536 2.73 -11.18 -24.95
C GLU A 536 1.77 -10.97 -23.77
N ALA A 537 0.95 -9.91 -23.81
CA ALA A 537 -0.07 -9.68 -22.80
C ALA A 537 -1.14 -10.80 -22.76
N LYS A 538 -1.48 -11.41 -23.92
CA LYS A 538 -2.39 -12.56 -23.97
C LYS A 538 -1.75 -13.81 -23.38
N LEU A 539 -0.48 -14.07 -23.65
CA LEU A 539 0.26 -15.22 -23.11
C LEU A 539 0.46 -15.10 -21.60
N LYS A 540 0.80 -13.91 -21.10
CA LYS A 540 0.92 -13.63 -19.64
C LYS A 540 -0.38 -13.80 -18.86
N ARG A 541 -1.53 -13.94 -19.51
CA ARG A 541 -2.80 -14.28 -18.82
C ARG A 541 -2.87 -15.75 -18.42
N TYR A 542 -2.17 -16.62 -19.13
CA TYR A 542 -2.27 -18.07 -19.00
C TYR A 542 -0.94 -18.71 -18.58
N ALA A 543 0.20 -18.19 -19.03
CA ALA A 543 1.53 -18.67 -18.68
C ALA A 543 2.14 -17.87 -17.52
N GLU A 544 2.82 -18.58 -16.63
CA GLU A 544 3.52 -18.01 -15.48
C GLU A 544 4.82 -17.29 -15.89
N SER A 545 5.48 -17.73 -16.96
CA SER A 545 6.63 -17.04 -17.54
C SER A 545 6.68 -17.16 -19.06
N VAL A 546 7.26 -16.14 -19.70
CA VAL A 546 7.56 -16.12 -21.15
C VAL A 546 9.04 -15.76 -21.33
N VAL A 547 9.76 -16.64 -22.04
CA VAL A 547 11.19 -16.57 -22.30
C VAL A 547 11.43 -16.62 -23.81
N LEU A 548 12.02 -15.56 -24.34
CA LEU A 548 12.37 -15.48 -25.76
C LEU A 548 13.75 -16.11 -25.99
N LYS A 549 13.81 -17.14 -26.83
CA LYS A 549 15.02 -17.93 -27.12
C LYS A 549 16.17 -17.08 -27.69
N ALA A 550 15.85 -15.98 -28.40
CA ALA A 550 16.83 -15.11 -29.07
C ALA A 550 17.57 -14.09 -28.17
N GLY A 551 17.18 -13.94 -26.90
CA GLY A 551 17.81 -13.00 -25.97
C GLY A 551 19.10 -13.54 -25.33
N THR A 552 20.06 -12.66 -25.04
CA THR A 552 21.18 -12.97 -24.13
C THR A 552 20.62 -13.37 -22.77
N GLY A 553 20.96 -14.55 -22.25
CA GLY A 553 20.44 -15.04 -20.97
C GLY A 553 19.21 -15.96 -21.06
N SER A 554 18.77 -16.38 -22.26
CA SER A 554 17.53 -17.16 -22.42
C SER A 554 17.58 -18.56 -21.80
N PRO A 555 18.68 -19.35 -21.90
CA PRO A 555 18.77 -20.64 -21.19
C PRO A 555 18.85 -20.48 -19.67
N GLU A 556 19.52 -19.43 -19.18
CA GLU A 556 19.65 -19.10 -17.77
C GLU A 556 18.29 -18.75 -17.15
N LYS A 557 17.49 -17.96 -17.88
CA LYS A 557 16.14 -17.60 -17.48
C LYS A 557 15.22 -18.81 -17.44
N LEU A 558 15.25 -19.66 -18.49
CA LEU A 558 14.48 -20.91 -18.50
C LEU A 558 14.84 -21.80 -17.30
N LEU A 559 16.13 -21.93 -17.00
CA LEU A 559 16.61 -22.70 -15.87
C LEU A 559 16.18 -22.09 -14.52
N SER A 560 16.23 -20.77 -14.37
CA SER A 560 15.79 -20.09 -13.15
C SER A 560 14.28 -20.22 -12.93
N ASP A 561 13.48 -20.04 -13.98
CA ASP A 561 12.02 -20.12 -13.91
C ASP A 561 11.57 -21.56 -13.61
N THR A 562 12.14 -22.54 -14.30
CA THR A 562 11.83 -23.95 -14.02
C THR A 562 12.33 -24.40 -12.65
N ALA A 563 13.48 -23.92 -12.17
CA ALA A 563 13.91 -24.17 -10.79
C ALA A 563 12.94 -23.56 -9.76
N LEU A 564 12.37 -22.38 -10.05
CA LEU A 564 11.38 -21.73 -9.20
C LEU A 564 10.08 -22.54 -9.13
N PHE A 565 9.49 -22.90 -10.28
CA PHE A 565 8.21 -23.62 -10.36
C PHE A 565 8.32 -25.09 -9.93
N LEU A 566 9.47 -25.73 -10.14
CA LEU A 566 9.76 -27.05 -9.61
C LEU A 566 10.23 -27.01 -8.14
N HIS A 567 10.40 -25.81 -7.55
CA HIS A 567 10.84 -25.59 -6.18
C HIS A 567 12.17 -26.30 -5.83
N ARG A 568 13.13 -26.23 -6.77
CA ARG A 568 14.45 -26.86 -6.62
C ARG A 568 15.36 -26.00 -5.74
N VAL A 569 16.05 -26.63 -4.81
CA VAL A 569 17.05 -25.96 -3.96
C VAL A 569 18.30 -25.68 -4.77
N ASP A 570 18.67 -24.42 -4.97
CA ASP A 570 19.86 -24.02 -5.76
C ASP A 570 21.16 -24.74 -5.31
N ALA A 571 21.30 -25.01 -4.01
CA ALA A 571 22.45 -25.71 -3.42
C ALA A 571 22.48 -27.23 -3.68
N LYS A 572 21.38 -27.83 -4.15
CA LYS A 572 21.29 -29.24 -4.55
C LYS A 572 21.35 -29.43 -6.07
N LEU A 573 21.32 -28.34 -6.84
CA LEU A 573 21.52 -28.38 -8.29
C LEU A 573 22.95 -28.82 -8.64
N PRO A 574 23.16 -29.51 -9.77
CA PRO A 574 24.49 -29.85 -10.28
C PRO A 574 25.39 -28.63 -10.43
N GLU A 575 26.71 -28.83 -10.31
CA GLU A 575 27.69 -27.73 -10.29
C GLU A 575 27.67 -26.87 -11.56
N LYS A 576 27.47 -27.51 -12.73
CA LYS A 576 27.33 -26.84 -14.03
C LYS A 576 26.11 -25.92 -14.06
N THR A 577 24.94 -26.44 -13.69
CA THR A 577 23.66 -25.72 -13.53
C THR A 577 23.78 -24.56 -12.54
N ARG A 578 24.50 -24.76 -11.41
CA ARG A 578 24.72 -23.72 -10.40
C ARG A 578 25.61 -22.59 -10.90
N LYS A 579 26.68 -22.89 -11.65
CA LYS A 579 27.56 -21.88 -12.25
C LYS A 579 26.82 -21.02 -13.28
N ILE A 580 25.94 -21.64 -14.08
CA ILE A 580 25.06 -20.95 -15.03
C ILE A 580 24.14 -19.96 -14.29
N LEU A 581 23.49 -20.39 -13.20
CA LEU A 581 22.65 -19.52 -12.36
C LEU A 581 23.43 -18.43 -11.59
N GLN A 582 24.68 -18.70 -11.21
CA GLN A 582 25.54 -17.74 -10.50
C GLN A 582 26.16 -16.69 -11.44
N GLY A 583 26.48 -17.05 -12.69
CA GLY A 583 27.03 -16.14 -13.70
C GLY A 583 26.08 -14.98 -14.04
N SER A 584 24.78 -15.24 -14.20
CA SER A 584 23.76 -14.22 -14.52
C SER A 584 23.29 -13.38 -13.34
N ARG A 585 23.52 -13.79 -12.08
CA ARG A 585 23.08 -13.01 -10.90
C ARG A 585 23.86 -11.72 -10.71
N SER A 586 25.06 -11.63 -11.29
CA SER A 586 25.88 -10.42 -11.31
C SER A 586 25.35 -9.35 -12.27
N GLU A 587 24.60 -9.73 -13.31
CA GLU A 587 24.18 -8.82 -14.39
C GLU A 587 22.68 -8.50 -14.38
N GLY A 588 21.82 -9.39 -13.85
CA GLY A 588 20.35 -9.22 -13.90
C GLY A 588 19.67 -8.49 -12.73
N ASP A 589 20.32 -8.42 -11.55
CA ASP A 589 19.79 -7.75 -10.34
C ASP A 589 20.53 -6.45 -10.00
N SER A 590 21.64 -6.18 -10.71
CA SER A 590 22.40 -4.95 -10.51
C SER A 590 21.82 -3.85 -11.38
N ILE A 591 21.15 -2.89 -10.73
CA ILE A 591 20.91 -1.57 -11.33
C ILE A 591 22.19 -0.73 -11.40
N SER A 592 23.30 -1.21 -10.81
CA SER A 592 24.57 -0.50 -10.86
C SER A 592 25.08 -0.42 -12.30
N GLY A 593 25.45 0.79 -12.73
CA GLY A 593 25.90 1.10 -14.09
C GLY A 593 24.77 1.45 -15.07
N ARG A 594 23.49 1.29 -14.69
CA ARG A 594 22.36 1.73 -15.52
C ARG A 594 22.20 3.25 -15.45
N LYS A 595 21.76 3.84 -16.56
CA LYS A 595 21.65 5.30 -16.71
C LYS A 595 20.21 5.77 -16.58
N VAL A 596 19.97 6.70 -15.65
CA VAL A 596 18.65 7.27 -15.37
C VAL A 596 18.65 8.76 -15.69
N LEU A 597 17.67 9.20 -16.47
CA LEU A 597 17.40 10.62 -16.70
C LEU A 597 16.40 11.16 -15.69
N VAL A 598 16.78 12.15 -14.89
CA VAL A 598 15.90 12.85 -13.96
C VAL A 598 15.51 14.20 -14.55
N VAL A 599 14.21 14.42 -14.77
CA VAL A 599 13.65 15.67 -15.29
C VAL A 599 12.73 16.28 -14.23
N ASP A 600 13.15 17.36 -13.59
CA ASP A 600 12.41 18.11 -12.56
C ASP A 600 12.87 19.57 -12.64
N ASP A 601 11.98 20.55 -12.48
CA ASP A 601 12.34 21.96 -12.55
C ASP A 601 12.97 22.50 -11.26
N ASP A 602 12.86 21.76 -10.16
CA ASP A 602 13.53 22.08 -8.90
C ASP A 602 14.87 21.35 -8.79
N VAL A 603 15.97 22.10 -8.95
CA VAL A 603 17.34 21.61 -8.80
C VAL A 603 17.61 20.87 -7.47
N ARG A 604 16.84 21.16 -6.41
CA ARG A 604 16.96 20.46 -5.12
C ARG A 604 16.40 19.04 -5.19
N ASN A 605 15.28 18.85 -5.91
CA ASN A 605 14.71 17.53 -6.14
C ASN A 605 15.63 16.70 -7.02
N ILE A 606 16.17 17.31 -8.09
CA ILE A 606 17.18 16.66 -8.92
C ILE A 606 18.33 16.15 -8.04
N PHE A 607 18.89 17.01 -7.19
CA PHE A 607 19.99 16.63 -6.30
C PHE A 607 19.62 15.52 -5.31
N ALA A 608 18.45 15.61 -4.67
CA ALA A 608 17.99 14.61 -3.70
C ALA A 608 17.75 13.24 -4.36
N LEU A 609 17.10 13.23 -5.53
CA LEU A 609 16.88 12.02 -6.31
C LEU A 609 18.20 11.45 -6.83
N ALA A 610 19.07 12.28 -7.42
CA ALA A 610 20.38 11.86 -7.89
C ALA A 610 21.19 11.20 -6.76
N SER A 611 21.22 11.79 -5.57
CA SER A 611 21.92 11.22 -4.41
C SER A 611 21.39 9.84 -4.03
N VAL A 612 20.07 9.63 -4.05
CA VAL A 612 19.46 8.31 -3.81
C VAL A 612 19.90 7.32 -4.89
N LEU A 613 19.81 7.70 -6.16
CA LEU A 613 20.08 6.82 -7.30
C LEU A 613 21.57 6.44 -7.39
N GLU A 614 22.46 7.41 -7.27
CA GLU A 614 23.92 7.21 -7.26
C GLU A 614 24.36 6.34 -6.08
N SER A 615 23.71 6.45 -4.91
CA SER A 615 23.97 5.55 -3.77
C SER A 615 23.64 4.08 -4.06
N GLN A 616 22.84 3.83 -5.10
CA GLN A 616 22.52 2.49 -5.61
C GLN A 616 23.36 2.08 -6.82
N GLY A 617 24.36 2.88 -7.18
CA GLY A 617 25.31 2.63 -8.26
C GLY A 617 24.80 3.02 -9.65
N LEU A 618 23.69 3.75 -9.76
CA LEU A 618 23.16 4.24 -11.04
C LEU A 618 23.96 5.43 -11.57
N GLU A 619 24.11 5.53 -12.88
CA GLU A 619 24.56 6.75 -13.55
C GLU A 619 23.37 7.70 -13.71
N VAL A 620 23.50 8.94 -13.26
CA VAL A 620 22.40 9.91 -13.34
C VAL A 620 22.74 11.02 -14.33
N VAL A 621 21.85 11.23 -15.30
CA VAL A 621 21.80 12.43 -16.13
C VAL A 621 20.56 13.23 -15.75
N TYR A 622 20.60 14.55 -15.86
CA TYR A 622 19.50 15.39 -15.39
C TYR A 622 19.16 16.51 -16.38
N ALA A 623 17.92 17.00 -16.29
CA ALA A 623 17.42 18.16 -17.02
C ALA A 623 16.44 18.97 -16.17
N GLU A 624 16.43 20.28 -16.37
CA GLU A 624 15.65 21.23 -15.55
C GLU A 624 14.28 21.58 -16.14
N ASN A 625 13.92 21.04 -17.31
CA ASN A 625 12.61 21.22 -17.93
C ASN A 625 12.36 20.17 -19.02
N GLY A 626 11.13 20.10 -19.53
CA GLY A 626 10.72 19.14 -20.54
C GLY A 626 11.51 19.19 -21.85
N LYS A 627 11.85 20.40 -22.34
CA LYS A 627 12.62 20.58 -23.59
C LYS A 627 14.06 20.10 -23.44
N ASP A 628 14.70 20.47 -22.34
CA ASP A 628 16.06 20.03 -22.01
C ASP A 628 16.09 18.53 -21.74
N GLY A 629 15.02 17.96 -21.16
CA GLY A 629 14.86 16.52 -20.98
C GLY A 629 14.90 15.77 -22.32
N ILE A 630 14.15 16.24 -23.32
CA ILE A 630 14.15 15.66 -24.67
C ILE A 630 15.53 15.81 -25.32
N ALA A 631 16.13 17.01 -25.27
CA ALA A 631 17.44 17.25 -25.84
C ALA A 631 18.56 16.45 -25.15
N THR A 632 18.43 16.18 -23.85
CA THR A 632 19.36 15.34 -23.08
C THR A 632 19.22 13.88 -23.46
N LEU A 633 17.98 13.42 -23.70
CA LEU A 633 17.70 12.07 -24.15
C LEU A 633 18.24 11.82 -25.57
N GLU A 634 18.16 12.81 -26.47
CA GLU A 634 18.77 12.74 -27.81
C GLU A 634 20.30 12.61 -27.75
N ARG A 635 20.95 13.22 -26.76
CA ARG A 635 22.41 13.13 -26.55
C ARG A 635 22.85 11.87 -25.80
N ASN A 636 21.94 11.26 -25.04
CA ASN A 636 22.17 10.07 -24.24
C ASN A 636 21.14 8.99 -24.60
N PRO A 637 21.24 8.39 -25.80
CA PRO A 637 20.30 7.38 -26.26
C PRO A 637 20.39 6.06 -25.45
N ASP A 638 21.42 5.93 -24.60
CA ASP A 638 21.70 4.83 -23.70
C ASP A 638 21.03 4.99 -22.31
N VAL A 639 20.15 5.97 -22.13
CA VAL A 639 19.32 6.08 -20.92
C VAL A 639 18.37 4.87 -20.82
N ASP A 640 18.36 4.21 -19.66
CA ASP A 640 17.54 3.04 -19.40
C ASP A 640 16.15 3.39 -18.84
N VAL A 641 16.03 4.48 -18.06
CA VAL A 641 14.77 4.94 -17.45
C VAL A 641 14.73 6.46 -17.32
N VAL A 642 13.55 7.06 -17.51
CA VAL A 642 13.30 8.48 -17.24
C VAL A 642 12.43 8.63 -15.99
N LEU A 643 12.87 9.45 -15.05
CA LEU A 643 12.04 10.01 -13.98
C LEU A 643 11.55 11.39 -14.43
N MET A 644 10.23 11.58 -14.50
CA MET A 644 9.63 12.76 -15.10
C MET A 644 8.72 13.46 -14.10
N ASP A 645 9.07 14.67 -13.67
CA ASP A 645 8.11 15.51 -12.95
C ASP A 645 6.96 15.91 -13.88
N VAL A 646 5.74 15.81 -13.37
CA VAL A 646 4.54 16.15 -14.12
C VAL A 646 4.34 17.66 -14.19
N MET A 647 4.71 18.38 -13.14
CA MET A 647 4.38 19.79 -12.95
C MET A 647 5.60 20.69 -13.20
N MET A 648 5.95 20.88 -14.46
CA MET A 648 7.07 21.74 -14.88
C MET A 648 6.57 22.97 -15.68
N PRO A 649 7.28 24.11 -15.63
CA PRO A 649 6.95 25.31 -16.40
C PRO A 649 7.22 25.13 -17.89
N GLU A 650 6.54 25.96 -18.70
CA GLU A 650 6.54 25.95 -20.17
C GLU A 650 6.01 24.66 -20.80
N MET A 651 6.77 23.58 -20.73
CA MET A 651 6.45 22.27 -21.27
C MET A 651 6.27 21.32 -20.10
N ASP A 652 5.02 20.96 -19.81
CA ASP A 652 4.71 20.11 -18.66
C ASP A 652 5.15 18.65 -18.91
N GLY A 653 5.15 17.83 -17.85
CA GLY A 653 5.58 16.44 -17.97
C GLY A 653 4.67 15.62 -18.90
N TYR A 654 3.38 15.96 -19.02
CA TYR A 654 2.47 15.26 -19.94
C TYR A 654 2.81 15.55 -21.40
N GLU A 655 3.07 16.80 -21.74
CA GLU A 655 3.52 17.22 -23.07
C GLU A 655 4.88 16.61 -23.40
N THR A 656 5.80 16.59 -22.42
CA THR A 656 7.12 15.99 -22.54
C THR A 656 7.05 14.50 -22.84
N MET A 657 6.26 13.74 -22.07
CA MET A 657 6.04 12.32 -22.32
C MET A 657 5.46 12.05 -23.72
N ARG A 658 4.46 12.82 -24.14
CA ARG A 658 3.88 12.70 -25.49
C ARG A 658 4.89 13.01 -26.58
N ALA A 659 5.78 13.97 -26.36
CA ALA A 659 6.83 14.31 -27.31
C ALA A 659 7.88 13.18 -27.40
N ILE A 660 8.35 12.65 -26.27
CA ILE A 660 9.26 11.49 -26.23
C ILE A 660 8.65 10.30 -26.96
N ARG A 661 7.35 10.03 -26.78
CA ARG A 661 6.66 8.90 -27.45
C ARG A 661 6.45 9.09 -28.96
N LYS A 662 6.59 10.29 -29.50
CA LYS A 662 6.55 10.53 -30.95
C LYS A 662 7.87 10.13 -31.62
N ASP A 663 8.97 10.11 -30.89
CA ASP A 663 10.25 9.63 -31.39
C ASP A 663 10.25 8.09 -31.43
N PRO A 664 10.48 7.46 -32.60
CA PRO A 664 10.56 6.01 -32.71
C PRO A 664 11.64 5.38 -31.82
N ASN A 665 12.73 6.08 -31.54
CA ASN A 665 13.86 5.57 -30.77
C ASN A 665 13.53 5.42 -29.27
N PHE A 666 12.59 6.23 -28.75
CA PHE A 666 12.25 6.26 -27.33
C PHE A 666 10.84 5.74 -27.04
N LYS A 667 10.21 5.07 -28.01
CA LYS A 667 8.82 4.59 -27.89
C LYS A 667 8.65 3.57 -26.77
N SER A 668 9.63 2.70 -26.55
CA SER A 668 9.64 1.68 -25.49
C SER A 668 10.40 2.11 -24.23
N LEU A 669 11.06 3.27 -24.24
CA LEU A 669 11.84 3.75 -23.10
C LEU A 669 10.94 3.91 -21.86
N PRO A 670 11.22 3.26 -20.73
CA PRO A 670 10.41 3.42 -19.54
C PRO A 670 10.42 4.85 -18.99
N ILE A 671 9.22 5.38 -18.70
CA ILE A 671 9.06 6.70 -18.05
C ILE A 671 8.25 6.51 -16.77
N ILE A 672 8.81 6.89 -15.63
CA ILE A 672 8.14 6.92 -14.33
C ILE A 672 7.75 8.36 -14.02
N ALA A 673 6.45 8.64 -13.99
CA ALA A 673 5.93 9.98 -13.71
C ALA A 673 5.95 10.26 -12.20
N ILE A 674 6.61 11.34 -11.78
CA ILE A 674 6.61 11.83 -10.40
C ILE A 674 5.55 12.93 -10.31
N THR A 675 4.55 12.76 -9.44
CA THR A 675 3.39 13.69 -9.37
C THR A 675 3.05 14.11 -7.95
N ALA A 676 2.67 15.36 -7.76
CA ALA A 676 2.18 15.84 -6.46
C ALA A 676 0.77 15.33 -6.08
N LYS A 677 0.06 14.64 -6.98
CA LYS A 677 -1.33 14.18 -6.73
C LYS A 677 -1.41 12.65 -6.68
N ALA A 678 -1.93 12.14 -5.56
CA ALA A 678 -2.11 10.70 -5.31
C ALA A 678 -3.52 10.18 -5.66
N LEU A 679 -4.26 10.87 -6.55
CA LEU A 679 -5.61 10.47 -6.94
C LEU A 679 -5.57 9.48 -8.12
N LYS A 680 -6.54 8.56 -8.15
CA LYS A 680 -6.68 7.52 -9.20
C LYS A 680 -6.77 8.12 -10.61
N GLU A 681 -7.41 9.27 -10.74
CA GLU A 681 -7.60 10.01 -11.99
C GLU A 681 -6.29 10.58 -12.56
N ASP A 682 -5.33 10.94 -11.71
CA ASP A 682 -4.05 11.50 -12.15
C ASP A 682 -3.08 10.40 -12.60
N ARG A 683 -3.19 9.21 -12.02
CA ARG A 683 -2.51 8.01 -12.55
C ARG A 683 -2.93 7.73 -13.99
N GLU A 684 -4.23 7.70 -14.27
CA GLU A 684 -4.73 7.44 -15.63
C GLU A 684 -4.23 8.47 -16.64
N LYS A 685 -4.19 9.76 -16.26
CA LYS A 685 -3.63 10.81 -17.11
C LYS A 685 -2.15 10.60 -17.42
N CYS A 686 -1.34 10.18 -16.45
CA CYS A 686 0.08 9.90 -16.65
C CYS A 686 0.28 8.75 -17.66
N ILE A 687 -0.44 7.64 -17.47
CA ILE A 687 -0.35 6.48 -18.36
C ILE A 687 -0.81 6.83 -19.78
N VAL A 688 -1.93 7.57 -19.92
CA VAL A 688 -2.43 8.03 -21.22
C VAL A 688 -1.45 8.99 -21.91
N ALA A 689 -0.72 9.80 -21.15
CA ALA A 689 0.31 10.68 -21.70
C ALA A 689 1.58 9.94 -22.14
N GLY A 690 1.76 8.68 -21.74
CA GLY A 690 2.86 7.82 -22.16
C GLY A 690 3.75 7.31 -21.03
N ALA A 691 3.42 7.54 -19.76
CA ALA A 691 4.15 6.98 -18.64
C ALA A 691 4.01 5.45 -18.58
N SER A 692 5.08 4.77 -18.18
CA SER A 692 5.09 3.35 -17.86
C SER A 692 4.56 3.09 -16.45
N ASP A 693 4.88 3.99 -15.52
CA ASP A 693 4.39 3.96 -14.15
C ASP A 693 4.36 5.35 -13.51
N TYR A 694 3.95 5.44 -12.24
CA TYR A 694 3.85 6.69 -11.50
C TYR A 694 4.27 6.55 -10.03
N LEU A 695 4.73 7.65 -9.44
CA LEU A 695 5.09 7.75 -8.03
C LEU A 695 4.61 9.09 -7.44
N PRO A 696 3.82 9.09 -6.35
CA PRO A 696 3.39 10.33 -5.72
C PRO A 696 4.53 11.01 -4.94
N LYS A 697 4.54 12.34 -4.90
CA LYS A 697 5.37 13.16 -4.00
C LYS A 697 4.70 13.25 -2.62
N PRO A 698 5.43 13.12 -1.49
CA PRO A 698 6.87 12.92 -1.41
C PRO A 698 7.30 11.51 -1.87
N VAL A 699 8.43 11.46 -2.56
CA VAL A 699 8.99 10.24 -3.14
C VAL A 699 9.58 9.38 -2.04
N ASP A 700 9.08 8.15 -1.94
CA ASP A 700 9.69 7.12 -1.11
C ASP A 700 10.91 6.52 -1.86
N PRO A 701 12.14 6.66 -1.33
CA PRO A 701 13.35 6.15 -1.96
C PRO A 701 13.31 4.64 -2.23
N GLU A 702 12.72 3.84 -1.33
CA GLU A 702 12.69 2.37 -1.48
C GLU A 702 11.79 2.00 -2.66
N LYS A 703 10.59 2.59 -2.70
CA LYS A 703 9.62 2.39 -3.76
C LYS A 703 10.12 2.90 -5.12
N LEU A 704 10.86 4.01 -5.15
CA LEU A 704 11.49 4.52 -6.36
C LEU A 704 12.47 3.49 -6.95
N ILE A 705 13.35 2.94 -6.11
CA ILE A 705 14.33 1.94 -6.54
C ILE A 705 13.66 0.65 -7.00
N GLU A 706 12.57 0.23 -6.36
CA GLU A 706 11.76 -0.91 -6.80
C GLU A 706 11.19 -0.70 -8.21
N LEU A 707 10.65 0.48 -8.50
CA LEU A 707 10.13 0.81 -9.82
C LEU A 707 11.24 0.85 -10.88
N ILE A 708 12.40 1.43 -10.57
CA ILE A 708 13.54 1.45 -11.50
C ILE A 708 14.03 0.02 -11.77
N ARG A 709 14.13 -0.85 -10.76
CA ARG A 709 14.48 -2.27 -10.94
C ARG A 709 13.47 -3.04 -11.80
N LEU A 710 12.20 -2.67 -11.73
CA LEU A 710 11.16 -3.28 -12.55
C LEU A 710 11.29 -2.87 -14.02
N TRP A 711 11.56 -1.59 -14.26
CA TRP A 711 11.45 -0.98 -15.58
C TRP A 711 12.76 -0.90 -16.36
N ALA A 712 13.90 -0.72 -15.70
CA ALA A 712 15.20 -0.61 -16.34
C ALA A 712 15.70 -1.93 -16.96
N ARG A 713 14.90 -3.01 -16.92
CA ARG A 713 15.29 -4.41 -17.17
C ARG A 713 15.86 -4.69 -18.54
#